data_AF-A0AAU5HSB3-F1
#
_entry.id   AF-A0AAU5HSB3-F1
#
_cell.length_a   1.000
_cell.length_b   1.000
_cell.length_c   1.000
_cell.angle_alpha   90.00
_cell.angle_beta   90.00
_cell.angle_gamma   90.00
#
_symmetry.space_group_name_H-M   'P 1'
#
loop_
_entity.id
_entity.type
_entity.pdbx_description
1 polymer ?
#
loop_
_entity_poly.entity_id
_entity_poly.type
_entity_poly.pdbx_seq_one_letter_code
_entity_poly.pdbx_strand_id
1 'polypeptide(L)'
;MTTDLAALTTAAERWEGMAGEFEKQETAYRRDVHGISMGTSWTGLSADAANARFDVTLKEFQYAQTEAKGIAALLRDAHDRFVELRGRVVAARWDAVRAGMRVSESGVVSPSSDQPDTPAAPHAAQPWQDGINKAVRDVTDADTGVRVALAAVVIDSELLAGGRGFNGRALGDIEAYEAEETERYLQKLNRGAELTTTQLTELQRSFRDNSEDEGFSRMVLDDLGPTGTLKLTNELNDRIHVQGGAGAGTYSSIETGLANTLATATKHTKSDWYRKWRTAMRHAGLAHYATDAQGLHLDKAVGYQSLVTLMQKGHGYAPAMVEDLTDDMIAAEKKHPGIWQVKGTYAGARGGWFANDPVDGMLGIMSRDPAGAARYLHSDAHMKYLMKDRDWNVTLNDEGVSKGGHYVPRLDGDDRAGFGAALQAGATGIDPADPGGVRVGDRATHDAVFKSALTYLADSGDDFPPSLRRPMANVLVNHGDAVHAAMSEVDVANSPLDQHRLFEVAKQVSKDEGAYGVLNGGMNQAMVSAIHNDHSHSADSLSGAGRTVGFLEEARVQAAGDPKVAEFETKPFFDKAISYIPVVSGDVQTGFDYVTDQWLADEQRRLDSKQAEDNIQAYTRRNGQLMALANEWKKTHQLDGNPYYNAKEEIGRAARDGMAHATGMSGEQAT
;
A
#
# COMPACT_ATOMS: atom_id res chain seq x y z
N MET A 1 -7.22 9.08 36.84
CA MET A 1 -6.01 9.92 36.84
C MET A 1 -6.30 11.19 37.61
N THR A 2 -5.55 11.46 38.68
CA THR A 2 -5.69 12.64 39.56
C THR A 2 -4.48 13.58 39.48
N THR A 3 -3.54 13.32 38.58
CA THR A 3 -2.34 14.16 38.38
C THR A 3 -2.74 15.58 37.98
N ASP A 4 -2.20 16.55 38.70
CA ASP A 4 -2.41 17.97 38.40
C ASP A 4 -1.44 18.42 37.30
N LEU A 5 -1.95 18.55 36.08
CA LEU A 5 -1.17 19.01 34.94
C LEU A 5 -0.87 20.51 35.01
N ALA A 6 -1.62 21.31 35.78
CA ALA A 6 -1.38 22.76 35.90
C ALA A 6 -0.04 23.09 36.59
N ALA A 7 0.58 22.12 37.26
CA ALA A 7 1.94 22.24 37.78
C ALA A 7 2.98 22.49 36.67
N LEU A 8 2.76 21.94 35.46
CA LEU A 8 3.66 22.12 34.31
C LEU A 8 3.65 23.56 33.80
N THR A 9 2.46 24.15 33.62
CA THR A 9 2.35 25.55 33.19
C THR A 9 2.85 26.51 34.26
N THR A 10 2.60 26.22 35.54
CA THR A 10 3.16 26.99 36.67
C THR A 10 4.69 26.95 36.67
N ALA A 11 5.30 25.79 36.39
CA ALA A 11 6.75 25.67 36.27
C ALA A 11 7.27 26.45 35.04
N ALA A 12 6.58 26.37 33.91
CA ALA A 12 6.92 27.12 32.70
C ALA A 12 6.94 28.63 32.94
N GLU A 13 5.93 29.18 33.64
CA GLU A 13 5.88 30.60 34.00
C GLU A 13 7.09 31.03 34.85
N ARG A 14 7.57 30.16 35.74
CA ARG A 14 8.77 30.46 36.54
C ARG A 14 10.05 30.46 35.71
N TRP A 15 10.19 29.52 34.77
CA TRP A 15 11.32 29.49 33.84
C TRP A 15 11.33 30.71 32.92
N GLU A 16 10.16 31.12 32.42
CA GLU A 16 9.99 32.37 31.67
C GLU A 16 10.42 33.59 32.51
N GLY A 17 9.98 33.64 33.78
CA GLY A 17 10.39 34.69 34.72
C GLY A 17 11.90 34.74 34.91
N MET A 18 12.56 33.57 34.99
CA MET A 18 14.02 33.49 35.12
C MET A 18 14.74 33.97 33.86
N ALA A 19 14.21 33.71 32.66
CA ALA A 19 14.73 34.32 31.43
C ALA A 19 14.67 35.85 31.51
N GLY A 20 13.58 36.42 32.04
CA GLY A 20 13.46 37.86 32.28
C GLY A 20 14.48 38.40 33.29
N GLU A 21 14.85 37.62 34.32
CA GLU A 21 15.91 38.02 35.25
C GLU A 21 17.30 37.96 34.60
N PHE A 22 17.58 36.97 33.74
CA PHE A 22 18.83 36.92 32.97
C PHE A 22 18.95 38.09 31.98
N GLU A 23 17.86 38.53 31.35
CA GLU A 23 17.85 39.71 30.48
C GLU A 23 18.24 41.00 31.22
N LYS A 24 17.76 41.16 32.46
CA LYS A 24 18.16 42.28 33.33
C LYS A 24 19.66 42.24 33.65
N GLN A 25 20.18 41.05 33.95
CA GLN A 25 21.61 40.86 34.24
C GLN A 25 22.48 41.07 33.00
N GLU A 26 22.05 40.58 31.83
CA GLU A 26 22.70 40.85 30.55
C GLU A 26 22.83 42.36 30.30
N THR A 27 21.73 43.09 30.49
CA THR A 27 21.69 44.54 30.30
C THR A 27 22.62 45.27 31.26
N ALA A 28 22.62 44.90 32.54
CA ALA A 28 23.53 45.46 33.54
C ALA A 28 25.00 45.13 33.22
N TYR A 29 25.30 43.88 32.89
CA TYR A 29 26.65 43.42 32.56
C TYR A 29 27.21 44.10 31.30
N ARG A 30 26.38 44.25 30.26
CA ARG A 30 26.72 44.98 29.04
C ARG A 30 27.14 46.42 29.36
N ARG A 31 26.37 47.11 30.21
CA ARG A 31 26.60 48.50 30.59
C ARG A 31 27.82 48.66 31.50
N ASP A 32 27.88 47.88 32.57
CA ASP A 32 28.76 48.15 33.70
C ASP A 32 30.07 47.37 33.66
N VAL A 33 30.19 46.32 32.84
CA VAL A 33 31.40 45.48 32.76
C VAL A 33 31.94 45.44 31.35
N HIS A 34 31.17 44.89 30.40
CA HIS A 34 31.61 44.78 29.00
C HIS A 34 31.89 46.16 28.39
N GLY A 35 31.00 47.13 28.63
CA GLY A 35 31.11 48.49 28.11
C GLY A 35 32.36 49.25 28.55
N ILE A 36 32.95 48.94 29.71
CA ILE A 36 34.19 49.58 30.19
C ILE A 36 35.33 49.30 29.21
N SER A 37 35.42 48.06 28.70
CA SER A 37 36.47 47.65 27.76
C SER A 37 36.30 48.23 26.35
N MET A 38 35.14 48.81 26.04
CA MET A 38 34.82 49.44 24.76
C MET A 38 35.07 50.97 24.77
N GLY A 39 35.35 51.53 25.94
CA GLY A 39 35.61 52.96 26.11
C GLY A 39 37.05 53.36 25.77
N THR A 40 37.30 54.67 25.67
CA THR A 40 38.64 55.20 25.37
C THR A 40 39.55 55.33 26.61
N SER A 41 39.04 55.08 27.81
CA SER A 41 39.76 55.25 29.08
C SER A 41 40.67 54.06 29.44
N TRP A 42 40.42 52.89 28.87
CA TRP A 42 41.23 51.69 29.07
C TRP A 42 41.50 51.01 27.72
N THR A 43 42.75 51.03 27.29
CA THR A 43 43.16 50.58 25.94
C THR A 43 44.43 49.73 26.00
N GLY A 44 44.65 48.90 24.99
CA GLY A 44 45.84 48.05 24.84
C GLY A 44 45.58 46.59 25.19
N LEU A 45 46.63 45.76 25.14
CA LEU A 45 46.50 44.29 25.22
C LEU A 45 45.69 43.76 26.40
N SER A 46 45.73 44.44 27.56
CA SER A 46 44.93 44.04 28.73
C SER A 46 43.43 44.32 28.56
N ALA A 47 43.07 45.41 27.89
CA ALA A 47 41.70 45.74 27.56
C ALA A 47 41.15 44.76 26.51
N ASP A 48 41.94 44.44 25.47
CA ASP A 48 41.57 43.49 24.43
C ASP A 48 41.31 42.08 25.00
N ALA A 49 42.22 41.60 25.86
CA ALA A 49 42.07 40.29 26.50
C ALA A 49 40.88 40.25 27.48
N ALA A 50 40.57 41.35 28.16
CA ALA A 50 39.40 41.45 29.03
C ALA A 50 38.11 41.51 28.22
N ASN A 51 38.07 42.30 27.14
CA ASN A 51 36.93 42.41 26.24
C ASN A 51 36.50 41.04 25.71
N ALA A 52 37.45 40.24 25.21
CA ALA A 52 37.17 38.89 24.73
C ALA A 52 36.51 37.98 25.79
N ARG A 53 36.93 38.10 27.06
CA ARG A 53 36.33 37.33 28.17
C ARG A 53 34.96 37.86 28.56
N PHE A 54 34.79 39.19 28.58
CA PHE A 54 33.52 39.82 28.87
C PHE A 54 32.48 39.51 27.79
N ASP A 55 32.88 39.43 26.52
CA ASP A 55 32.00 39.04 25.42
C ASP A 55 31.47 37.60 25.61
N VAL A 56 32.33 36.67 26.03
CA VAL A 56 31.92 35.30 26.39
C VAL A 56 30.88 35.32 27.51
N THR A 57 31.14 36.02 28.62
CA THR A 57 30.17 36.09 29.73
C THR A 57 28.87 36.77 29.32
N LEU A 58 28.94 37.80 28.48
CA LEU A 58 27.74 38.47 27.95
C LEU A 58 26.89 37.50 27.11
N LYS A 59 27.53 36.68 26.27
CA LYS A 59 26.86 35.63 25.50
C LYS A 59 26.26 34.54 26.39
N GLU A 60 26.93 34.14 27.46
CA GLU A 60 26.37 33.18 28.43
C GLU A 60 25.06 33.67 29.06
N PHE A 61 24.91 34.98 29.33
CA PHE A 61 23.62 35.53 29.77
C PHE A 61 22.53 35.44 28.70
N GLN A 62 22.90 35.53 27.41
CA GLN A 62 21.97 35.35 26.30
C GLN A 62 21.59 33.87 26.16
N TYR A 63 22.56 32.97 26.27
CA TYR A 63 22.33 31.53 26.21
C TYR A 63 21.46 31.05 27.38
N ALA A 64 21.68 31.59 28.59
CA ALA A 64 20.83 31.32 29.75
C ALA A 64 19.36 31.72 29.52
N GLN A 65 19.12 32.83 28.82
CA GLN A 65 17.76 33.23 28.43
C GLN A 65 17.15 32.26 27.42
N THR A 66 17.92 31.87 26.40
CA THR A 66 17.47 30.92 25.38
C THR A 66 17.13 29.57 26.02
N GLU A 67 18.01 29.02 26.85
CA GLU A 67 17.78 27.77 27.58
C GLU A 67 16.55 27.85 28.48
N ALA A 68 16.41 28.92 29.29
CA ALA A 68 15.26 29.09 30.17
C ALA A 68 13.94 29.20 29.40
N LYS A 69 13.93 29.89 28.26
CA LYS A 69 12.76 29.98 27.36
C LYS A 69 12.46 28.63 26.71
N GLY A 70 13.49 27.89 26.28
CA GLY A 70 13.35 26.54 25.75
C GLY A 70 12.68 25.60 26.75
N ILE A 71 13.17 25.57 28.00
CA ILE A 71 12.56 24.77 29.08
C ILE A 71 11.11 25.20 29.34
N ALA A 72 10.83 26.50 29.38
CA ALA A 72 9.47 26.99 29.56
C ALA A 72 8.54 26.54 28.43
N ALA A 73 9.00 26.57 27.18
CA ALA A 73 8.24 26.11 26.03
C ALA A 73 7.96 24.60 26.10
N LEU A 74 8.98 23.77 26.35
CA LEU A 74 8.81 22.31 26.49
C LEU A 74 7.81 21.92 27.59
N LEU A 75 7.79 22.65 28.71
CA LEU A 75 6.83 22.39 29.79
C LEU A 75 5.40 22.77 29.41
N ARG A 76 5.19 23.80 28.59
CA ARG A 76 3.86 24.16 28.06
C ARG A 76 3.40 23.13 27.04
N ASP A 77 4.29 22.72 26.16
CA ASP A 77 4.03 21.69 25.15
C ASP A 77 3.65 20.35 25.82
N ALA A 78 4.43 19.92 26.80
CA ALA A 78 4.13 18.75 27.63
C ALA A 78 2.74 18.83 28.29
N HIS A 79 2.36 20.01 28.81
CA HIS A 79 1.04 20.21 29.38
C HIS A 79 -0.06 19.97 28.34
N ASP A 80 0.04 20.62 27.18
CA ASP A 80 -0.97 20.56 26.14
C ASP A 80 -1.14 19.12 25.64
N ARG A 81 -0.01 18.42 25.42
CA ARG A 81 0.00 17.02 25.03
C ARG A 81 -0.62 16.10 26.09
N PHE A 82 -0.26 16.24 27.36
CA PHE A 82 -0.83 15.40 28.42
C PHE A 82 -2.31 15.67 28.65
N VAL A 83 -2.78 16.92 28.48
CA VAL A 83 -4.20 17.25 28.55
C VAL A 83 -4.97 16.52 27.45
N GLU A 84 -4.45 16.56 26.22
CA GLU A 84 -5.02 15.87 25.07
C GLU A 84 -5.07 14.34 25.28
N LEU A 85 -3.95 13.72 25.62
CA LEU A 85 -3.83 12.27 25.80
C LEU A 85 -4.67 11.76 26.97
N ARG A 86 -4.74 12.51 28.08
CA ARG A 86 -5.69 12.23 29.16
C ARG A 86 -7.13 12.23 28.66
N GLY A 87 -7.48 13.16 27.78
CA GLY A 87 -8.76 13.20 27.10
C GLY A 87 -9.03 11.94 26.28
N ARG A 88 -8.05 11.47 25.49
CA ARG A 88 -8.15 10.24 24.69
C ARG A 88 -8.34 8.99 25.56
N VAL A 89 -7.63 8.86 26.67
CA VAL A 89 -7.81 7.74 27.64
C VAL A 89 -9.23 7.75 28.21
N VAL A 90 -9.74 8.93 28.60
CA VAL A 90 -11.11 9.08 29.11
C VAL A 90 -12.14 8.72 28.03
N ALA A 91 -11.93 9.15 26.78
CA ALA A 91 -12.80 8.84 25.66
C ALA A 91 -12.84 7.34 25.36
N ALA A 92 -11.69 6.68 25.23
CA ALA A 92 -11.59 5.24 24.99
C ALA A 92 -12.31 4.41 26.06
N ARG A 93 -12.19 4.81 27.34
CA ARG A 93 -12.96 4.20 28.43
C ARG A 93 -14.46 4.38 28.22
N TRP A 94 -14.91 5.58 27.87
CA TRP A 94 -16.33 5.87 27.67
C TRP A 94 -16.91 5.16 26.45
N ASP A 95 -16.15 5.00 25.37
CA ASP A 95 -16.56 4.22 24.20
C ASP A 95 -16.81 2.75 24.58
N ALA A 96 -15.88 2.14 25.31
CA ALA A 96 -16.06 0.77 25.81
C ALA A 96 -17.30 0.64 26.70
N VAL A 97 -17.52 1.59 27.61
CA VAL A 97 -18.71 1.59 28.48
C VAL A 97 -20.01 1.74 27.68
N ARG A 98 -20.04 2.62 26.67
CA ARG A 98 -21.21 2.77 25.78
C ARG A 98 -21.50 1.50 24.99
N ALA A 99 -20.47 0.72 24.67
CA ALA A 99 -20.58 -0.56 24.00
C ALA A 99 -20.95 -1.73 24.94
N GLY A 100 -21.36 -1.46 26.18
CA GLY A 100 -21.79 -2.49 27.13
C GLY A 100 -20.64 -3.19 27.86
N MET A 101 -19.43 -2.64 27.82
CA MET A 101 -18.28 -3.18 28.56
C MET A 101 -18.15 -2.53 29.94
N ARG A 102 -17.60 -3.28 30.89
CA ARG A 102 -17.10 -2.78 32.17
C ARG A 102 -15.59 -2.57 32.06
N VAL A 103 -15.11 -1.41 32.54
CA VAL A 103 -13.67 -1.11 32.64
C VAL A 103 -13.31 -0.99 34.12
N SER A 104 -12.37 -1.81 34.60
CA SER A 104 -11.88 -1.77 35.98
C SER A 104 -11.05 -0.50 36.25
N GLU A 105 -10.73 -0.26 37.53
CA GLU A 105 -9.79 0.81 37.90
C GLU A 105 -8.37 0.58 37.36
N SER A 106 -7.98 -0.68 37.14
CA SER A 106 -6.71 -1.06 36.50
C SER A 106 -6.77 -1.04 34.98
N GLY A 107 -7.89 -0.61 34.37
CA GLY A 107 -8.06 -0.55 32.92
C GLY A 107 -8.36 -1.89 32.24
N VAL A 108 -8.74 -2.92 33.02
CA VAL A 108 -9.13 -4.23 32.47
C VAL A 108 -10.58 -4.18 31.98
N VAL A 109 -10.80 -4.60 30.75
CA VAL A 109 -12.12 -4.61 30.09
C VAL A 109 -12.76 -5.99 30.20
N SER A 110 -14.02 -6.03 30.61
CA SER A 110 -14.83 -7.25 30.67
C SER A 110 -16.26 -6.97 30.21
N PRO A 111 -16.99 -7.95 29.63
CA PRO A 111 -18.42 -7.78 29.35
C PRO A 111 -19.20 -7.40 30.61
N SER A 112 -20.20 -6.53 30.49
CA SER A 112 -21.10 -6.20 31.60
C SER A 112 -22.09 -7.34 31.87
N SER A 113 -22.38 -7.63 33.13
CA SER A 113 -23.31 -8.69 33.56
C SER A 113 -24.80 -8.32 33.42
N ASP A 114 -25.10 -7.10 32.99
CA ASP A 114 -26.43 -6.50 33.14
C ASP A 114 -27.30 -6.61 31.86
N GLN A 115 -26.85 -7.34 30.84
CA GLN A 115 -27.63 -7.68 29.63
C GLN A 115 -27.81 -9.20 29.49
N PRO A 116 -29.04 -9.76 29.64
CA PRO A 116 -29.26 -11.20 29.80
C PRO A 116 -29.04 -12.08 28.55
N ASP A 117 -28.99 -11.52 27.34
CA ASP A 117 -29.17 -12.30 26.09
C ASP A 117 -27.99 -12.27 25.11
N THR A 118 -26.79 -11.85 25.52
CA THR A 118 -25.59 -11.95 24.68
C THR A 118 -24.64 -12.98 25.27
N PRO A 119 -24.37 -14.12 24.60
CA PRO A 119 -23.31 -15.03 25.02
C PRO A 119 -22.00 -14.24 25.12
N ALA A 120 -21.44 -14.17 26.33
CA ALA A 120 -20.20 -13.46 26.60
C ALA A 120 -19.02 -14.18 25.92
N ALA A 121 -18.72 -13.81 24.67
CA ALA A 121 -17.49 -14.21 24.03
C ALA A 121 -16.33 -13.36 24.59
N PRO A 122 -15.27 -13.95 25.17
CA PRO A 122 -14.07 -13.21 25.61
C PRO A 122 -13.49 -12.30 24.52
N HIS A 123 -13.67 -12.68 23.25
CA HIS A 123 -13.25 -11.90 22.08
C HIS A 123 -13.98 -10.56 21.92
N ALA A 124 -15.14 -10.34 22.54
CA ALA A 124 -15.88 -9.08 22.44
C ALA A 124 -15.22 -7.94 23.23
N ALA A 125 -14.42 -8.25 24.26
CA ALA A 125 -13.73 -7.25 25.10
C ALA A 125 -12.34 -6.86 24.56
N GLN A 126 -11.71 -7.73 23.75
CA GLN A 126 -10.33 -7.55 23.31
C GLN A 126 -10.09 -6.24 22.52
N PRO A 127 -10.93 -5.86 21.53
CA PRO A 127 -10.72 -4.61 20.79
C PRO A 127 -10.74 -3.37 21.69
N TRP A 128 -11.60 -3.38 22.71
CA TRP A 128 -11.70 -2.31 23.70
C TRP A 128 -10.51 -2.29 24.65
N GLN A 129 -10.06 -3.47 25.08
CA GLN A 129 -8.84 -3.61 25.88
C GLN A 129 -7.63 -3.05 25.13
N ASP A 130 -7.51 -3.37 23.85
CA ASP A 130 -6.42 -2.90 22.98
C ASP A 130 -6.50 -1.38 22.78
N GLY A 131 -7.69 -0.82 22.58
CA GLY A 131 -7.91 0.62 22.48
C GLY A 131 -7.49 1.39 23.73
N ILE A 132 -7.86 0.89 24.93
CA ILE A 132 -7.45 1.50 26.19
C ILE A 132 -5.94 1.33 26.42
N ASN A 133 -5.39 0.14 26.17
CA ASN A 133 -3.95 -0.11 26.30
C ASN A 133 -3.15 0.82 25.39
N LYS A 134 -3.61 1.05 24.16
CA LYS A 134 -2.99 2.00 23.24
C LYS A 134 -3.02 3.42 23.81
N ALA A 135 -4.19 3.91 24.25
CA ALA A 135 -4.30 5.27 24.79
C ALA A 135 -3.40 5.49 26.02
N VAL A 136 -3.24 4.49 26.89
CA VAL A 136 -2.31 4.54 28.03
C VAL A 136 -0.85 4.50 27.58
N ARG A 137 -0.55 3.70 26.56
CA ARG A 137 0.79 3.63 25.98
C ARG A 137 1.19 4.97 25.35
N ASP A 138 0.29 5.62 24.63
CA ASP A 138 0.53 6.95 24.03
C ASP A 138 0.90 7.98 25.12
N VAL A 139 0.27 7.94 26.31
CA VAL A 139 0.67 8.78 27.46
C VAL A 139 2.10 8.47 27.93
N THR A 140 2.46 7.19 27.99
CA THR A 140 3.79 6.75 28.44
C THR A 140 4.88 7.11 27.44
N ASP A 141 4.58 7.00 26.14
CA ASP A 141 5.48 7.36 25.06
C ASP A 141 5.74 8.88 25.07
N ALA A 142 4.70 9.71 25.23
CA ALA A 142 4.83 11.15 25.36
C ALA A 142 5.62 11.58 26.61
N ASP A 143 5.41 10.94 27.77
CA ASP A 143 6.20 11.20 28.98
C ASP A 143 7.69 10.90 28.77
N THR A 144 7.98 9.85 28.02
CA THR A 144 9.35 9.53 27.63
C THR A 144 9.94 10.59 26.71
N GLY A 145 9.19 11.10 25.74
CA GLY A 145 9.60 12.21 24.87
C GLY A 145 9.90 13.49 25.64
N VAL A 146 9.01 13.89 26.57
CA VAL A 146 9.24 15.03 27.48
C VAL A 146 10.53 14.86 28.27
N ARG A 147 10.80 13.66 28.80
CA ARG A 147 12.05 13.36 29.52
C ARG A 147 13.28 13.53 28.62
N VAL A 148 13.23 13.06 27.38
CA VAL A 148 14.32 13.20 26.40
C VAL A 148 14.58 14.68 26.12
N ALA A 149 13.53 15.44 25.80
CA ALA A 149 13.63 16.87 25.50
C ALA A 149 14.18 17.67 26.69
N LEU A 150 13.68 17.44 27.91
CA LEU A 150 14.18 18.13 29.11
C LEU A 150 15.62 17.75 29.48
N ALA A 151 16.08 16.55 29.12
CA ALA A 151 17.49 16.16 29.31
C ALA A 151 18.40 16.79 28.25
N ALA A 152 17.89 16.98 27.02
CA ALA A 152 18.64 17.52 25.89
C ALA A 152 18.70 19.05 25.89
N VAL A 153 17.66 19.74 26.34
CA VAL A 153 17.55 21.21 26.30
C VAL A 153 18.65 21.93 27.07
N VAL A 154 19.24 21.29 28.08
CA VAL A 154 20.34 21.83 28.90
C VAL A 154 21.73 21.46 28.37
N ILE A 155 21.82 20.77 27.23
CA ILE A 155 23.10 20.38 26.63
C ILE A 155 23.62 21.53 25.78
N ASP A 156 24.67 22.18 26.25
CA ASP A 156 25.40 23.19 25.49
C ASP A 156 26.09 22.59 24.26
N SER A 157 25.54 22.90 23.09
CA SER A 157 26.07 22.52 21.77
C SER A 157 27.02 23.57 21.17
N GLU A 158 27.08 24.78 21.74
CA GLU A 158 27.90 25.91 21.28
C GLU A 158 28.92 26.31 22.34
N LEU A 159 29.94 25.46 22.52
CA LEU A 159 30.99 25.70 23.51
C LEU A 159 31.71 27.04 23.24
N LEU A 160 31.46 28.03 24.10
CA LEU A 160 32.19 29.29 24.10
C LEU A 160 33.60 29.08 24.68
N ALA A 161 34.48 30.08 24.47
CA ALA A 161 35.83 30.07 24.99
C ALA A 161 35.83 30.14 26.54
N GLY A 162 35.69 28.98 27.20
CA GLY A 162 35.52 28.87 28.64
C GLY A 162 35.11 27.49 29.15
N GLY A 163 34.52 26.62 28.31
CA GLY A 163 34.10 25.28 28.70
C GLY A 163 32.59 25.07 28.52
N ARG A 164 31.95 24.34 29.44
CA ARG A 164 30.49 24.07 29.41
C ARG A 164 29.72 25.30 29.91
N GLY A 165 28.80 25.83 29.11
CA GLY A 165 27.92 26.95 29.41
C GLY A 165 26.44 26.58 29.35
N PHE A 166 25.59 27.58 29.12
CA PHE A 166 24.16 27.38 28.84
C PHE A 166 23.91 27.04 27.37
N ASN A 167 22.81 26.36 27.07
CA ASN A 167 22.45 26.01 25.70
C ASN A 167 21.91 27.21 24.90
N GLY A 168 22.79 27.82 24.09
CA GLY A 168 22.45 28.91 23.18
C GLY A 168 21.51 28.55 22.02
N ARG A 169 21.24 27.25 21.80
CA ARG A 169 20.38 26.72 20.74
C ARG A 169 19.20 25.92 21.27
N ALA A 170 18.81 26.13 22.52
CA ALA A 170 17.69 25.42 23.10
C ALA A 170 16.41 25.60 22.26
N LEU A 171 15.89 24.49 21.75
CA LEU A 171 14.61 24.38 21.08
C LEU A 171 13.48 24.32 22.12
N GLY A 172 12.29 24.75 21.71
CA GLY A 172 11.07 24.75 22.53
C GLY A 172 10.03 23.73 22.06
N ASP A 173 10.47 22.69 21.37
CA ASP A 173 9.67 21.69 20.66
C ASP A 173 10.18 20.31 21.08
N ILE A 174 9.30 19.45 21.62
CA ILE A 174 9.67 18.13 22.13
C ILE A 174 10.12 17.24 20.98
N GLU A 175 9.33 17.21 19.91
CA GLU A 175 9.54 16.38 18.73
C GLU A 175 10.86 16.70 18.03
N ALA A 176 11.30 17.97 18.06
CA ALA A 176 12.62 18.35 17.54
C ALA A 176 13.79 17.67 18.29
N TYR A 177 13.73 17.55 19.62
CA TYR A 177 14.76 16.82 20.37
C TYR A 177 14.67 15.31 20.18
N GLU A 178 13.46 14.78 20.01
CA GLU A 178 13.29 13.37 19.67
C GLU A 178 13.86 13.05 18.28
N ALA A 179 13.75 13.98 17.33
CA ALA A 179 14.38 13.87 16.02
C ALA A 179 15.91 13.82 16.14
N GLU A 180 16.53 14.76 16.87
CA GLU A 180 17.99 14.76 17.09
C GLU A 180 18.49 13.46 17.75
N GLU A 181 17.76 12.92 18.74
CA GLU A 181 18.14 11.65 19.37
C GLU A 181 17.98 10.48 18.40
N THR A 182 16.90 10.45 17.63
CA THR A 182 16.62 9.46 16.59
C THR A 182 17.70 9.47 15.53
N GLU A 183 18.03 10.63 14.99
CA GLU A 183 19.11 10.86 14.02
C GLU A 183 20.43 10.30 14.52
N ARG A 184 20.79 10.55 15.78
CA ARG A 184 22.01 10.00 16.39
C ARG A 184 22.03 8.46 16.36
N TYR A 185 20.91 7.79 16.63
CA TYR A 185 20.82 6.33 16.55
C TYR A 185 20.83 5.83 15.11
N LEU A 186 20.12 6.49 14.21
CA LEU A 186 20.09 6.15 12.79
C LEU A 186 21.45 6.34 12.13
N GLN A 187 22.20 7.39 12.45
CA GLN A 187 23.55 7.60 11.95
C GLN A 187 24.52 6.51 12.43
N LYS A 188 24.39 6.05 13.67
CA LYS A 188 25.19 4.90 14.16
C LYS A 188 24.87 3.65 13.36
N LEU A 189 23.58 3.36 13.18
CA LEU A 189 23.13 2.20 12.41
C LEU A 189 23.59 2.27 10.96
N ASN A 190 23.45 3.43 10.32
CA ASN A 190 23.87 3.70 8.94
C ASN A 190 25.40 3.59 8.72
N ARG A 191 26.19 3.61 9.79
CA ARG A 191 27.65 3.34 9.78
C ARG A 191 27.98 1.86 10.07
N GLY A 192 26.96 0.99 10.14
CA GLY A 192 27.08 -0.43 10.46
C GLY A 192 27.29 -0.75 11.95
N ALA A 193 27.15 0.24 12.84
CA ALA A 193 27.35 0.01 14.27
C ALA A 193 26.12 -0.63 14.94
N GLU A 194 26.36 -1.52 15.90
CA GLU A 194 25.31 -2.12 16.72
C GLU A 194 24.68 -1.11 17.67
N LEU A 195 23.35 -1.16 17.78
CA LEU A 195 22.58 -0.44 18.78
C LEU A 195 22.25 -1.37 19.95
N THR A 196 22.21 -0.83 21.17
CA THR A 196 21.76 -1.60 22.33
C THR A 196 20.24 -1.84 22.28
N THR A 197 19.74 -2.84 23.00
CA THR A 197 18.29 -3.10 23.11
C THR A 197 17.51 -1.86 23.56
N THR A 198 18.07 -1.07 24.48
CA THR A 198 17.46 0.20 24.91
C THR A 198 17.39 1.20 23.76
N GLN A 199 18.47 1.36 22.99
CA GLN A 199 18.49 2.30 21.86
C GLN A 199 17.51 1.89 20.75
N LEU A 200 17.41 0.60 20.45
CA LEU A 200 16.43 0.08 19.49
C LEU A 200 14.99 0.29 19.97
N THR A 201 14.74 0.10 21.28
CA THR A 201 13.42 0.33 21.89
C THR A 201 13.02 1.80 21.81
N GLU A 202 13.95 2.72 22.11
CA GLU A 202 13.71 4.16 21.99
C GLU A 202 13.49 4.58 20.53
N LEU A 203 14.21 3.99 19.58
CA LEU A 203 14.00 4.25 18.16
C LEU A 203 12.61 3.81 17.69
N GLN A 204 12.15 2.61 18.09
CA GLN A 204 10.79 2.15 17.80
C GLN A 204 9.72 3.02 18.47
N ARG A 205 9.99 3.53 19.68
CA ARG A 205 9.08 4.45 20.39
C ARG A 205 8.98 5.77 19.65
N SER A 206 10.10 6.40 19.33
CA SER A 206 10.13 7.72 18.69
C SER A 206 9.42 7.70 17.34
N PHE A 207 9.66 6.70 16.48
CA PHE A 207 8.91 6.57 15.22
C PHE A 207 7.42 6.33 15.42
N ARG A 208 7.01 5.62 16.48
CA ARG A 208 5.59 5.39 16.77
C ARG A 208 4.90 6.68 17.21
N ASP A 209 5.51 7.40 18.15
CA ASP A 209 4.95 8.63 18.75
C ASP A 209 4.85 9.76 17.69
N ASN A 210 5.87 9.85 16.83
CA ASN A 210 6.01 10.89 15.82
C ASN A 210 5.50 10.50 14.41
N SER A 211 4.77 9.40 14.29
CA SER A 211 4.37 8.85 12.99
C SER A 211 3.56 9.82 12.11
N GLU A 212 2.84 10.76 12.73
CA GLU A 212 2.05 11.80 12.03
C GLU A 212 2.71 13.19 12.06
N ASP A 213 3.89 13.33 12.69
CA ASP A 213 4.55 14.63 12.84
C ASP A 213 5.45 14.95 11.64
N GLU A 214 5.09 15.99 10.89
CA GLU A 214 5.83 16.40 9.69
C GLU A 214 7.15 17.12 10.03
N GLY A 215 7.24 17.80 11.17
CA GLY A 215 8.45 18.49 11.62
C GLY A 215 9.56 17.51 11.93
N PHE A 216 9.29 16.58 12.84
CA PHE A 216 10.12 15.41 13.16
C PHE A 216 10.52 14.67 11.89
N SER A 217 9.54 14.34 11.04
CA SER A 217 9.81 13.50 9.88
C SER A 217 10.74 14.18 8.88
N ARG A 218 10.60 15.49 8.68
CA ARG A 218 11.49 16.26 7.81
C ARG A 218 12.87 16.47 8.42
N MET A 219 12.99 16.70 9.73
CA MET A 219 14.29 16.78 10.41
C MET A 219 15.09 15.49 10.22
N VAL A 220 14.48 14.35 10.54
CA VAL A 220 15.11 13.03 10.39
C VAL A 220 15.58 12.76 8.96
N LEU A 221 14.79 13.14 7.95
CA LEU A 221 15.16 12.95 6.54
C LEU A 221 16.14 14.00 6.01
N ASP A 222 16.17 15.20 6.58
CA ASP A 222 17.16 16.24 6.23
C ASP A 222 18.56 15.84 6.74
N ASP A 223 18.67 15.27 7.94
CA ASP A 223 19.93 14.77 8.49
C ASP A 223 20.46 13.55 7.71
N LEU A 224 19.59 12.57 7.44
CA LEU A 224 19.98 11.41 6.62
C LEU A 224 20.30 11.82 5.18
N GLY A 225 19.48 12.72 4.61
CA GLY A 225 19.41 12.99 3.19
C GLY A 225 19.04 11.76 2.34
N PRO A 226 18.75 11.92 1.03
CA PRO A 226 18.39 10.80 0.16
C PRO A 226 19.42 9.66 0.17
N THR A 227 20.72 9.98 0.13
CA THR A 227 21.77 8.96 0.16
C THR A 227 21.80 8.19 1.48
N GLY A 228 21.67 8.88 2.61
CA GLY A 228 21.71 8.23 3.93
C GLY A 228 20.49 7.37 4.17
N THR A 229 19.30 7.82 3.73
CA THR A 229 18.06 7.02 3.79
C THR A 229 18.23 5.69 3.04
N LEU A 230 18.75 5.73 1.81
CA LEU A 230 18.89 4.52 0.99
C LEU A 230 19.93 3.53 1.56
N LYS A 231 21.04 4.04 2.08
CA LYS A 231 22.04 3.21 2.76
C LYS A 231 21.49 2.57 4.03
N LEU A 232 20.74 3.34 4.82
CA LEU A 232 20.10 2.86 6.04
C LEU A 232 19.07 1.77 5.72
N THR A 233 18.28 1.91 4.66
CA THR A 233 17.38 0.86 4.18
C THR A 233 18.15 -0.43 3.88
N ASN A 234 19.25 -0.34 3.12
CA ASN A 234 20.05 -1.52 2.79
C ASN A 234 20.63 -2.21 4.04
N GLU A 235 21.15 -1.43 4.99
CA GLU A 235 21.65 -1.93 6.27
C GLU A 235 20.56 -2.63 7.11
N LEU A 236 19.35 -2.06 7.15
CA LEU A 236 18.21 -2.67 7.81
C LEU A 236 17.83 -4.00 7.14
N ASN A 237 17.77 -4.02 5.81
CA ASN A 237 17.45 -5.22 5.05
C ASN A 237 18.48 -6.33 5.25
N ASP A 238 19.77 -5.99 5.37
CA ASP A 238 20.80 -6.98 5.67
C ASP A 238 20.61 -7.62 7.04
N ARG A 239 20.28 -6.82 8.04
CA ARG A 239 20.00 -7.32 9.39
C ARG A 239 18.74 -8.19 9.43
N ILE A 240 17.72 -7.85 8.65
CA ILE A 240 16.45 -8.57 8.61
C ILE A 240 16.57 -9.87 7.81
N HIS A 241 17.12 -9.81 6.60
CA HIS A 241 17.01 -10.87 5.60
C HIS A 241 18.30 -11.67 5.40
N VAL A 242 19.47 -11.06 5.59
CA VAL A 242 20.77 -11.74 5.38
C VAL A 242 21.28 -12.33 6.69
N GLN A 243 21.36 -11.52 7.74
CA GLN A 243 21.80 -11.95 9.07
C GLN A 243 20.69 -12.69 9.81
N GLY A 244 19.47 -12.12 9.80
CA GLY A 244 18.29 -12.69 10.45
C GLY A 244 18.43 -12.86 11.97
N GLY A 245 17.66 -13.80 12.52
CA GLY A 245 17.70 -14.13 13.95
C GLY A 245 16.74 -13.31 14.83
N ALA A 246 16.92 -13.40 16.15
CA ALA A 246 15.98 -12.85 17.13
C ALA A 246 15.77 -11.33 17.04
N GLY A 247 16.73 -10.58 16.48
CA GLY A 247 16.64 -9.14 16.28
C GLY A 247 15.87 -8.69 15.04
N ALA A 248 15.60 -9.59 14.08
CA ALA A 248 15.04 -9.23 12.78
C ALA A 248 13.68 -8.50 12.88
N GLY A 249 12.81 -8.92 13.82
CA GLY A 249 11.53 -8.25 14.05
C GLY A 249 11.66 -6.81 14.56
N THR A 250 12.72 -6.52 15.33
CA THR A 250 13.00 -5.16 15.82
C THR A 250 13.44 -4.25 14.67
N TYR A 251 14.37 -4.73 13.83
CA TYR A 251 14.81 -3.99 12.65
C TYR A 251 13.69 -3.81 11.61
N SER A 252 12.81 -4.79 11.42
CA SER A 252 11.63 -4.63 10.55
C SER A 252 10.65 -3.58 11.07
N SER A 253 10.50 -3.45 12.39
CA SER A 253 9.69 -2.36 12.98
C SER A 253 10.32 -0.99 12.76
N ILE A 254 11.65 -0.91 12.84
CA ILE A 254 12.41 0.32 12.56
C ILE A 254 12.30 0.69 11.07
N GLU A 255 12.42 -0.29 10.17
CA GLU A 255 12.23 -0.10 8.73
C GLU A 255 10.83 0.42 8.41
N THR A 256 9.80 -0.16 9.05
CA THR A 256 8.41 0.32 8.94
C THR A 256 8.28 1.76 9.46
N GLY A 257 8.91 2.08 10.59
CA GLY A 257 8.95 3.43 11.14
C GLY A 257 9.60 4.45 10.20
N LEU A 258 10.72 4.09 9.57
CA LEU A 258 11.40 4.91 8.57
C LEU A 258 10.52 5.10 7.32
N ALA A 259 9.82 4.06 6.86
CA ALA A 259 8.93 4.14 5.72
C ALA A 259 7.72 5.07 5.98
N ASN A 260 7.13 5.00 7.18
CA ASN A 260 6.05 5.91 7.57
C ASN A 260 6.54 7.36 7.75
N THR A 261 7.75 7.55 8.32
CA THR A 261 8.42 8.86 8.37
C THR A 261 8.60 9.45 6.97
N LEU A 262 8.99 8.62 5.99
CA LEU A 262 9.06 9.01 4.58
C LEU A 262 7.69 9.44 4.03
N ALA A 263 6.63 8.68 4.30
CA ALA A 263 5.27 9.03 3.88
C ALA A 263 4.81 10.38 4.45
N THR A 264 5.02 10.59 5.76
CA THR A 264 4.62 11.81 6.46
C THR A 264 5.39 13.03 5.97
N ALA A 265 6.72 12.96 5.84
CA ALA A 265 7.53 14.07 5.36
C ALA A 265 7.20 14.48 3.91
N THR A 266 6.82 13.51 3.07
CA THR A 266 6.57 13.72 1.63
C THR A 266 5.10 13.99 1.28
N LYS A 267 4.22 14.07 2.28
CA LYS A 267 2.77 14.27 2.11
C LYS A 267 2.39 15.50 1.27
N HIS A 268 3.15 16.59 1.42
CA HIS A 268 2.89 17.86 0.73
C HIS A 268 3.82 18.07 -0.48
N THR A 269 3.45 17.47 -1.62
CA THR A 269 4.27 17.46 -2.86
C THR A 269 4.49 18.84 -3.50
N LYS A 270 3.72 19.85 -3.12
CA LYS A 270 3.89 21.23 -3.59
C LYS A 270 4.89 22.05 -2.75
N SER A 271 5.36 21.52 -1.62
CA SER A 271 6.27 22.24 -0.73
C SER A 271 7.67 22.38 -1.34
N ASP A 272 8.40 23.42 -0.92
CA ASP A 272 9.81 23.60 -1.30
C ASP A 272 10.69 22.46 -0.81
N TRP A 273 10.37 21.94 0.39
CA TRP A 273 11.06 20.81 0.98
C TRP A 273 10.95 19.58 0.08
N TYR A 274 9.73 19.18 -0.30
CA TYR A 274 9.51 18.01 -1.16
C TYR A 274 10.21 18.16 -2.52
N ARG A 275 10.12 19.34 -3.16
CA ARG A 275 10.77 19.58 -4.46
C ARG A 275 12.29 19.44 -4.38
N LYS A 276 12.91 19.92 -3.30
CA LYS A 276 14.34 19.75 -3.04
C LYS A 276 14.68 18.28 -2.79
N TRP A 277 13.94 17.61 -1.90
CA TRP A 277 14.11 16.20 -1.59
C TRP A 277 14.00 15.31 -2.85
N ARG A 278 12.93 15.47 -3.65
CA ARG A 278 12.72 14.73 -4.91
C ARG A 278 13.84 14.98 -5.90
N THR A 279 14.33 16.22 -6.00
CA THR A 279 15.46 16.55 -6.88
C THR A 279 16.74 15.84 -6.46
N ALA A 280 17.05 15.82 -5.17
CA ALA A 280 18.19 15.07 -4.65
C ALA A 280 17.99 13.55 -4.79
N MET A 281 16.75 13.06 -4.61
CA MET A 281 16.40 11.64 -4.80
C MET A 281 16.55 11.19 -6.25
N ARG A 282 16.27 12.04 -7.25
CA ARG A 282 16.54 11.70 -8.67
C ARG A 282 18.02 11.41 -8.97
N HIS A 283 18.92 11.99 -8.19
CA HIS A 283 20.34 11.68 -8.29
C HIS A 283 20.71 10.44 -7.47
N ALA A 284 20.24 10.38 -6.22
CA ALA A 284 20.54 9.27 -5.32
C ALA A 284 19.95 7.95 -5.83
N GLY A 285 18.71 7.95 -6.31
CA GLY A 285 18.00 6.77 -6.82
C GLY A 285 18.70 6.05 -7.98
N LEU A 286 19.62 6.71 -8.69
CA LEU A 286 20.39 6.14 -9.79
C LEU A 286 21.81 5.71 -9.39
N ALA A 287 22.22 5.99 -8.15
CA ALA A 287 23.52 5.60 -7.64
C ALA A 287 23.47 4.20 -6.98
N HIS A 288 24.64 3.56 -6.91
CA HIS A 288 24.80 2.27 -6.23
C HIS A 288 25.16 2.47 -4.76
N TYR A 289 24.52 1.70 -3.88
CA TYR A 289 24.70 1.77 -2.42
C TYR A 289 24.86 0.40 -1.76
N ALA A 290 25.35 -0.59 -2.50
CA ALA A 290 25.53 -1.94 -1.98
C ALA A 290 26.44 -1.94 -0.74
N THR A 291 26.03 -2.70 0.28
CA THR A 291 26.84 -3.06 1.44
C THR A 291 27.73 -4.27 1.13
N ASP A 292 28.70 -4.57 1.99
CA ASP A 292 29.56 -5.76 1.84
C ASP A 292 28.77 -7.08 1.85
N ALA A 293 27.63 -7.14 2.55
CA ALA A 293 26.75 -8.31 2.62
C ALA A 293 25.88 -8.48 1.35
N GLN A 294 25.47 -7.36 0.75
CA GLN A 294 24.70 -7.32 -0.50
C GLN A 294 25.57 -7.49 -1.76
N GLY A 295 26.87 -7.20 -1.68
CA GLY A 295 27.80 -7.19 -2.82
C GLY A 295 27.93 -8.52 -3.58
N LEU A 296 27.42 -9.64 -3.06
CA LEU A 296 27.38 -10.93 -3.75
C LEU A 296 26.14 -11.13 -4.65
N HIS A 297 25.04 -10.41 -4.40
CA HIS A 297 23.76 -10.58 -5.12
C HIS A 297 23.17 -9.28 -5.67
N LEU A 298 23.45 -8.13 -5.08
CA LEU A 298 22.87 -6.83 -5.42
C LEU A 298 23.94 -5.83 -5.93
N ASP A 299 25.05 -6.34 -6.50
CA ASP A 299 26.20 -5.55 -6.95
C ASP A 299 25.85 -4.42 -7.94
N LYS A 300 24.71 -4.55 -8.63
CA LYS A 300 24.17 -3.60 -9.60
C LYS A 300 22.89 -2.90 -9.16
N ALA A 301 22.38 -3.20 -7.96
CA ALA A 301 21.18 -2.54 -7.47
C ALA A 301 21.42 -1.03 -7.32
N VAL A 302 20.43 -0.24 -7.70
CA VAL A 302 20.46 1.22 -7.61
C VAL A 302 19.47 1.72 -6.56
N GLY A 303 19.68 2.95 -6.11
CA GLY A 303 18.93 3.56 -5.01
C GLY A 303 17.41 3.48 -5.13
N TYR A 304 16.82 3.53 -6.32
CA TYR A 304 15.37 3.42 -6.47
C TYR A 304 14.83 2.05 -6.05
N GLN A 305 15.57 0.96 -6.27
CA GLN A 305 15.15 -0.37 -5.81
C GLN A 305 15.14 -0.44 -4.27
N SER A 306 16.14 0.17 -3.61
CA SER A 306 16.15 0.34 -2.15
C SER A 306 15.00 1.22 -1.67
N LEU A 307 14.72 2.34 -2.35
CA LEU A 307 13.63 3.24 -2.00
C LEU A 307 12.29 2.51 -2.02
N VAL A 308 12.00 1.77 -3.10
CA VAL A 308 10.73 1.06 -3.26
C VAL A 308 10.63 -0.09 -2.26
N THR A 309 11.74 -0.77 -1.96
CA THR A 309 11.82 -1.80 -0.91
C THR A 309 11.42 -1.22 0.46
N LEU A 310 11.95 -0.05 0.82
CA LEU A 310 11.53 0.68 2.02
C LEU A 310 10.05 1.04 1.94
N MET A 311 9.62 1.60 0.80
CA MET A 311 8.27 2.14 0.68
C MET A 311 7.21 1.05 0.83
N GLN A 312 7.47 -0.17 0.36
CA GLN A 312 6.60 -1.34 0.52
C GLN A 312 6.34 -1.72 1.98
N LYS A 313 7.17 -1.29 2.94
CA LYS A 313 6.95 -1.51 4.38
C LYS A 313 6.04 -0.46 5.01
N GLY A 314 5.92 0.71 4.39
CA GLY A 314 5.11 1.81 4.89
C GLY A 314 3.73 1.87 4.26
N HIS A 315 2.97 2.89 4.66
CA HIS A 315 1.61 3.14 4.16
C HIS A 315 1.31 4.64 4.21
N GLY A 316 0.19 5.05 3.62
CA GLY A 316 -0.27 6.44 3.68
C GLY A 316 0.49 7.42 2.78
N TYR A 317 1.21 6.93 1.78
CA TYR A 317 1.88 7.80 0.80
C TYR A 317 0.87 8.66 0.04
N ALA A 318 1.21 9.94 -0.15
CA ALA A 318 0.39 10.82 -0.96
C ALA A 318 0.36 10.32 -2.42
N PRO A 319 -0.82 10.22 -3.08
CA PRO A 319 -0.91 9.70 -4.45
C PRO A 319 -0.02 10.44 -5.44
N ALA A 320 0.04 11.77 -5.33
CA ALA A 320 0.92 12.59 -6.17
C ALA A 320 2.41 12.26 -5.97
N MET A 321 2.84 11.86 -4.77
CA MET A 321 4.22 11.47 -4.50
C MET A 321 4.55 10.13 -5.16
N VAL A 322 3.62 9.19 -5.10
CA VAL A 322 3.72 7.87 -5.76
C VAL A 322 3.80 8.04 -7.27
N GLU A 323 2.92 8.86 -7.87
CA GLU A 323 2.95 9.20 -9.30
C GLU A 323 4.27 9.85 -9.70
N ASP A 324 4.70 10.88 -8.95
CA ASP A 324 5.93 11.63 -9.19
C ASP A 324 7.18 10.73 -9.22
N LEU A 325 7.31 9.81 -8.26
CA LEU A 325 8.44 8.88 -8.20
C LEU A 325 8.36 7.80 -9.29
N THR A 326 7.15 7.32 -9.61
CA THR A 326 6.94 6.36 -10.71
C THR A 326 7.39 6.98 -12.04
N ASP A 327 7.02 8.24 -12.30
CA ASP A 327 7.43 8.96 -13.50
C ASP A 327 8.94 9.20 -13.54
N ASP A 328 9.57 9.50 -12.40
CA ASP A 328 11.03 9.66 -12.31
C ASP A 328 11.76 8.34 -12.65
N MET A 329 11.24 7.20 -12.20
CA MET A 329 11.78 5.87 -12.52
C MET A 329 11.56 5.52 -14.00
N ILE A 330 10.36 5.76 -14.56
CA ILE A 330 10.08 5.56 -15.99
C ILE A 330 11.01 6.44 -16.85
N ALA A 331 11.25 7.68 -16.44
CA ALA A 331 12.18 8.58 -17.13
C ALA A 331 13.62 8.05 -17.07
N ALA A 332 14.04 7.49 -15.92
CA ALA A 332 15.35 6.90 -15.75
C ALA A 332 15.57 5.68 -16.64
N GLU A 333 14.63 4.72 -16.68
CA GLU A 333 14.75 3.51 -17.51
C GLU A 333 14.67 3.81 -19.01
N LYS A 334 13.88 4.81 -19.43
CA LYS A 334 13.89 5.30 -20.82
C LYS A 334 15.24 5.87 -21.22
N LYS A 335 15.91 6.59 -20.31
CA LYS A 335 17.22 7.18 -20.55
C LYS A 335 18.35 6.15 -20.48
N HIS A 336 18.20 5.15 -19.62
CA HIS A 336 19.17 4.11 -19.35
C HIS A 336 18.49 2.72 -19.42
N PRO A 337 18.27 2.16 -20.63
CA PRO A 337 17.66 0.85 -20.77
C PRO A 337 18.42 -0.23 -19.99
N GLY A 338 17.70 -1.07 -19.26
CA GLY A 338 18.27 -2.14 -18.43
C GLY A 338 18.84 -1.68 -17.07
N ILE A 339 18.61 -0.44 -16.64
CA ILE A 339 19.12 0.09 -15.35
C ILE A 339 18.63 -0.70 -14.12
N TRP A 340 17.50 -1.41 -14.20
CA TRP A 340 16.99 -2.25 -13.12
C TRP A 340 17.51 -3.69 -13.15
N GLN A 341 18.29 -4.07 -14.17
CA GLN A 341 18.73 -5.45 -14.36
C GLN A 341 19.71 -5.91 -13.27
N VAL A 342 19.24 -6.82 -12.42
CA VAL A 342 20.00 -7.38 -11.29
C VAL A 342 20.21 -8.89 -11.45
N LYS A 343 21.31 -9.42 -10.90
CA LYS A 343 21.69 -10.84 -11.06
C LYS A 343 20.90 -11.74 -10.11
N GLY A 344 20.32 -12.81 -10.65
CA GLY A 344 19.56 -13.79 -9.87
C GLY A 344 18.06 -13.55 -9.88
N THR A 345 17.35 -14.32 -9.06
CA THR A 345 15.89 -14.35 -8.99
C THR A 345 15.41 -13.69 -7.71
N TYR A 346 14.44 -12.78 -7.80
CA TYR A 346 13.92 -12.04 -6.66
C TYR A 346 12.46 -12.33 -6.36
N ALA A 347 11.83 -13.32 -7.01
CA ALA A 347 10.52 -13.82 -6.59
C ALA A 347 10.54 -14.76 -5.36
N GLY A 348 9.40 -14.86 -4.67
CA GLY A 348 9.12 -15.86 -3.64
C GLY A 348 9.74 -15.60 -2.26
N ALA A 349 9.54 -16.51 -1.30
CA ALA A 349 9.81 -16.26 0.13
C ALA A 349 11.28 -15.95 0.51
N ARG A 350 12.24 -16.22 -0.38
CA ARG A 350 13.68 -15.94 -0.13
C ARG A 350 14.16 -14.62 -0.73
N GLY A 351 13.64 -14.24 -1.92
CA GLY A 351 14.09 -13.07 -2.67
C GLY A 351 13.07 -11.92 -2.71
N GLY A 352 11.78 -12.22 -2.57
CA GLY A 352 10.65 -11.30 -2.81
C GLY A 352 10.46 -10.20 -1.77
N TRP A 353 11.45 -10.02 -0.89
CA TRP A 353 11.48 -8.86 -0.01
C TRP A 353 12.07 -7.63 -0.70
N PHE A 354 12.86 -7.81 -1.76
CA PHE A 354 13.56 -6.74 -2.48
C PHE A 354 12.79 -6.34 -3.75
N ALA A 355 12.53 -5.05 -3.92
CA ALA A 355 11.89 -4.50 -5.11
C ALA A 355 12.89 -4.40 -6.28
N ASN A 356 13.17 -5.53 -6.93
CA ASN A 356 14.06 -5.58 -8.09
C ASN A 356 13.51 -4.80 -9.29
N ASP A 357 12.19 -4.78 -9.50
CA ASP A 357 11.54 -3.86 -10.42
C ASP A 357 10.92 -2.69 -9.62
N PRO A 358 11.57 -1.52 -9.58
CA PRO A 358 11.05 -0.40 -8.80
C PRO A 358 9.79 0.20 -9.44
N VAL A 359 9.61 0.13 -10.76
CA VAL A 359 8.39 0.62 -11.43
C VAL A 359 7.21 -0.30 -11.07
N ASP A 360 7.40 -1.62 -11.14
CA ASP A 360 6.36 -2.57 -10.73
C ASP A 360 6.03 -2.43 -9.24
N GLY A 361 7.05 -2.35 -8.39
CA GLY A 361 6.84 -2.15 -6.95
C GLY A 361 6.09 -0.86 -6.62
N MET A 362 6.36 0.25 -7.32
CA MET A 362 5.61 1.50 -7.17
C MET A 362 4.15 1.38 -7.64
N LEU A 363 3.89 0.64 -8.73
CA LEU A 363 2.52 0.36 -9.17
C LEU A 363 1.76 -0.48 -8.12
N GLY A 364 2.45 -1.43 -7.46
CA GLY A 364 1.88 -2.17 -6.33
C GLY A 364 1.55 -1.29 -5.11
N ILE A 365 2.33 -0.24 -4.86
CA ILE A 365 2.01 0.78 -3.84
C ILE A 365 0.83 1.65 -4.31
N MET A 366 0.81 2.04 -5.58
CA MET A 366 -0.25 2.84 -6.19
C MET A 366 -1.61 2.15 -6.15
N SER A 367 -1.65 0.81 -6.23
CA SER A 367 -2.90 0.04 -6.20
C SER A 367 -3.70 0.21 -4.91
N ARG A 368 -3.06 0.72 -3.83
CA ARG A 368 -3.69 1.03 -2.54
C ARG A 368 -4.55 2.29 -2.57
N ASP A 369 -4.41 3.12 -3.61
CA ASP A 369 -5.31 4.22 -3.93
C ASP A 369 -5.96 3.96 -5.31
N PRO A 370 -7.12 3.28 -5.36
CA PRO A 370 -7.79 2.99 -6.64
C PRO A 370 -8.12 4.22 -7.48
N ALA A 371 -8.40 5.37 -6.85
CA ALA A 371 -8.64 6.62 -7.58
C ALA A 371 -7.35 7.19 -8.18
N GLY A 372 -6.24 7.11 -7.46
CA GLY A 372 -4.90 7.43 -7.96
C GLY A 372 -4.47 6.51 -9.10
N ALA A 373 -4.60 5.20 -8.92
CA ALA A 373 -4.32 4.21 -9.96
C ALA A 373 -5.16 4.45 -11.22
N ALA A 374 -6.45 4.76 -11.07
CA ALA A 374 -7.33 5.09 -12.19
C ALA A 374 -6.87 6.35 -12.92
N ARG A 375 -6.58 7.43 -12.18
CA ARG A 375 -6.07 8.69 -12.76
C ARG A 375 -4.76 8.46 -13.52
N TYR A 376 -3.84 7.69 -12.96
CA TYR A 376 -2.54 7.43 -13.56
C TYR A 376 -2.63 6.59 -14.84
N LEU A 377 -3.42 5.51 -14.81
CA LEU A 377 -3.59 4.57 -15.91
C LEU A 377 -4.58 5.05 -16.98
N HIS A 378 -5.41 6.06 -16.68
CA HIS A 378 -6.26 6.72 -17.68
C HIS A 378 -5.43 7.45 -18.75
N SER A 379 -4.17 7.80 -18.45
CA SER A 379 -3.23 8.33 -19.42
C SER A 379 -2.85 7.25 -20.44
N ASP A 380 -3.26 7.44 -21.70
CA ASP A 380 -2.89 6.52 -22.79
C ASP A 380 -1.37 6.36 -22.91
N ALA A 381 -0.60 7.43 -22.68
CA ALA A 381 0.85 7.37 -22.70
C ALA A 381 1.43 6.45 -21.61
N HIS A 382 0.84 6.43 -20.41
CA HIS A 382 1.26 5.52 -19.34
C HIS A 382 0.82 4.09 -19.63
N MET A 383 -0.44 3.89 -20.02
CA MET A 383 -0.97 2.57 -20.35
C MET A 383 -0.16 1.92 -21.48
N LYS A 384 0.04 2.64 -22.59
CA LYS A 384 0.84 2.17 -23.72
C LYS A 384 2.26 1.81 -23.29
N TYR A 385 2.87 2.65 -22.48
CA TYR A 385 4.23 2.42 -22.02
C TYR A 385 4.33 1.11 -21.24
N LEU A 386 3.46 0.90 -20.25
CA LEU A 386 3.46 -0.29 -19.39
C LEU A 386 3.06 -1.57 -20.14
N MET A 387 2.12 -1.48 -21.09
CA MET A 387 1.61 -2.62 -21.85
C MET A 387 2.50 -3.02 -23.03
N LYS A 388 3.14 -2.07 -23.71
CA LYS A 388 3.78 -2.29 -25.01
C LYS A 388 5.24 -1.86 -25.10
N ASP A 389 5.57 -0.68 -24.60
CA ASP A 389 6.88 -0.08 -24.88
C ASP A 389 7.95 -0.48 -23.85
N ARG A 390 7.56 -0.84 -22.62
CA ARG A 390 8.48 -1.18 -21.52
C ARG A 390 9.08 -2.57 -21.66
N ASP A 391 10.39 -2.68 -21.44
CA ASP A 391 11.07 -3.97 -21.26
C ASP A 391 10.94 -4.44 -19.81
N TRP A 392 10.27 -5.58 -19.62
CA TRP A 392 10.01 -6.17 -18.30
C TRP A 392 11.09 -7.17 -17.87
N ASN A 393 12.14 -7.38 -18.68
CA ASN A 393 13.24 -8.29 -18.34
C ASN A 393 14.22 -7.63 -17.37
N VAL A 394 13.89 -7.68 -16.08
CA VAL A 394 14.62 -7.03 -14.98
C VAL A 394 15.59 -7.96 -14.23
N THR A 395 15.64 -9.25 -14.57
CA THR A 395 16.60 -10.20 -13.96
C THR A 395 17.66 -10.63 -14.97
N LEU A 396 18.87 -10.92 -14.48
CA LEU A 396 19.98 -11.46 -15.26
C LEU A 396 20.27 -12.89 -14.78
N ASN A 397 20.00 -13.87 -15.63
CA ASN A 397 20.18 -15.29 -15.32
C ASN A 397 21.36 -15.88 -16.11
N ASP A 398 22.17 -16.72 -15.46
CA ASP A 398 23.30 -17.42 -16.08
C ASP A 398 22.80 -18.64 -16.87
N GLU A 399 23.13 -18.72 -18.16
CA GLU A 399 22.76 -19.86 -19.00
C GLU A 399 23.72 -21.05 -18.87
N GLY A 400 24.81 -20.94 -18.10
CA GLY A 400 25.65 -22.09 -17.72
C GLY A 400 26.45 -22.74 -18.85
N VAL A 401 26.48 -22.17 -20.07
CA VAL A 401 27.04 -22.83 -21.25
C VAL A 401 28.56 -22.63 -21.43
N SER A 402 29.24 -21.78 -20.64
CA SER A 402 30.71 -21.68 -20.71
C SER A 402 31.37 -21.10 -19.45
N LYS A 403 32.66 -21.44 -19.26
CA LYS A 403 33.56 -20.88 -18.24
C LYS A 403 33.78 -19.38 -18.50
N GLY A 404 32.78 -18.58 -18.15
CA GLY A 404 32.69 -17.16 -18.46
C GLY A 404 31.33 -16.52 -18.16
N GLY A 405 30.27 -17.31 -17.92
CA GLY A 405 28.95 -16.84 -17.46
C GLY A 405 28.31 -15.82 -18.40
N HIS A 406 27.57 -16.27 -19.41
CA HIS A 406 26.74 -15.37 -20.23
C HIS A 406 25.41 -15.15 -19.53
N TYR A 407 25.21 -13.94 -19.01
CA TYR A 407 23.95 -13.53 -18.39
C TYR A 407 22.97 -13.01 -19.46
N VAL A 408 21.73 -13.48 -19.41
CA VAL A 408 20.65 -13.07 -20.32
C VAL A 408 19.52 -12.42 -19.53
N PRO A 409 19.00 -11.25 -19.97
CA PRO A 409 17.82 -10.64 -19.38
C PRO A 409 16.59 -11.55 -19.45
N ARG A 410 15.87 -11.69 -18.34
CA ARG A 410 14.61 -12.44 -18.23
C ARG A 410 13.61 -11.76 -17.30
N LEU A 411 12.33 -12.13 -17.44
CA LEU A 411 11.28 -11.84 -16.47
C LEU A 411 11.64 -12.46 -15.11
N ASP A 412 11.28 -11.77 -14.03
CA ASP A 412 11.26 -12.39 -12.70
C ASP A 412 10.00 -13.25 -12.52
N GLY A 413 9.97 -14.10 -11.50
CA GLY A 413 8.83 -14.98 -11.21
C GLY A 413 7.55 -14.24 -10.77
N ASP A 414 7.67 -12.98 -10.37
CA ASP A 414 6.59 -12.08 -9.94
C ASP A 414 6.45 -10.87 -10.88
N ASP A 415 6.79 -11.04 -12.17
CA ASP A 415 6.66 -9.98 -13.16
C ASP A 415 5.25 -9.36 -13.19
N ARG A 416 5.18 -8.03 -13.32
CA ARG A 416 3.94 -7.26 -13.45
C ARG A 416 2.95 -7.47 -12.29
N ALA A 417 3.36 -7.98 -11.14
CA ALA A 417 2.47 -8.18 -10.01
C ALA A 417 1.88 -6.84 -9.53
N GLY A 418 2.74 -5.81 -9.41
CA GLY A 418 2.32 -4.47 -9.02
C GLY A 418 1.49 -3.77 -10.11
N PHE A 419 1.87 -3.92 -11.38
CA PHE A 419 1.08 -3.40 -12.50
C PHE A 419 -0.29 -4.05 -12.61
N GLY A 420 -0.38 -5.37 -12.44
CA GLY A 420 -1.65 -6.11 -12.39
C GLY A 420 -2.54 -5.61 -11.26
N ALA A 421 -1.98 -5.37 -10.07
CA ALA A 421 -2.70 -4.79 -8.95
C ALA A 421 -3.18 -3.36 -9.26
N ALA A 422 -2.33 -2.49 -9.79
CA ALA A 422 -2.70 -1.13 -10.18
C ALA A 422 -3.78 -1.11 -11.27
N LEU A 423 -3.69 -2.01 -12.26
CA LEU A 423 -4.67 -2.17 -13.33
C LEU A 423 -6.02 -2.59 -12.77
N GLN A 424 -6.04 -3.58 -11.88
CA GLN A 424 -7.27 -4.01 -11.22
C GLN A 424 -7.86 -2.87 -10.36
N ALA A 425 -7.04 -2.20 -9.54
CA ALA A 425 -7.48 -1.08 -8.72
C ALA A 425 -8.07 0.05 -9.58
N GLY A 426 -7.32 0.46 -10.61
CA GLY A 426 -7.69 1.55 -11.51
C GLY A 426 -8.89 1.25 -12.39
N ALA A 427 -9.15 -0.01 -12.75
CA ALA A 427 -10.30 -0.40 -13.55
C ALA A 427 -11.55 -0.74 -12.71
N THR A 428 -11.41 -1.09 -11.44
CA THR A 428 -12.54 -1.52 -10.59
C THR A 428 -12.95 -0.51 -9.52
N GLY A 429 -12.04 0.39 -9.16
CA GLY A 429 -12.18 1.32 -8.04
C GLY A 429 -12.02 0.66 -6.66
N ILE A 430 -11.44 -0.54 -6.58
CA ILE A 430 -11.31 -1.31 -5.33
C ILE A 430 -9.85 -1.69 -5.10
N ASP A 431 -9.35 -1.58 -3.87
CA ASP A 431 -8.00 -2.04 -3.51
C ASP A 431 -7.95 -3.59 -3.63
N PRO A 432 -7.12 -4.17 -4.50
CA PRO A 432 -7.01 -5.62 -4.66
C PRO A 432 -6.62 -6.37 -3.38
N ALA A 433 -6.02 -5.68 -2.42
CA ALA A 433 -5.63 -6.23 -1.14
C ALA A 433 -6.64 -5.96 -0.02
N ASP A 434 -7.69 -5.17 -0.29
CA ASP A 434 -8.92 -5.11 0.50
C ASP A 434 -10.15 -5.32 -0.40
N PRO A 435 -10.42 -6.57 -0.85
CA PRO A 435 -11.48 -6.88 -1.80
C PRO A 435 -12.89 -6.53 -1.33
N GLY A 436 -13.10 -6.46 -0.01
CA GLY A 436 -14.37 -6.04 0.61
C GLY A 436 -14.46 -4.54 0.87
N GLY A 437 -13.45 -3.78 0.45
CA GLY A 437 -13.37 -2.34 0.60
C GLY A 437 -14.42 -1.59 -0.22
N VAL A 438 -14.68 -0.36 0.17
CA VAL A 438 -15.63 0.51 -0.53
C VAL A 438 -15.04 0.89 -1.89
N ARG A 439 -15.84 0.82 -2.96
CA ARG A 439 -15.45 1.35 -4.27
C ARG A 439 -15.23 2.87 -4.17
N VAL A 440 -14.05 3.34 -4.57
CA VAL A 440 -13.67 4.76 -4.55
C VAL A 440 -13.36 5.23 -5.98
N GLY A 441 -13.73 6.46 -6.30
CA GLY A 441 -13.45 7.09 -7.58
C GLY A 441 -14.68 7.18 -8.51
N ASP A 442 -14.46 7.76 -9.69
CA ASP A 442 -15.49 7.96 -10.70
C ASP A 442 -15.59 6.77 -11.65
N ARG A 443 -16.81 6.25 -11.85
CA ARG A 443 -17.06 5.06 -12.69
C ARG A 443 -16.60 5.27 -14.13
N ALA A 444 -16.78 6.45 -14.72
CA ALA A 444 -16.38 6.69 -16.11
C ALA A 444 -14.85 6.64 -16.28
N THR A 445 -14.10 7.10 -15.28
CA THR A 445 -12.63 6.99 -15.27
C THR A 445 -12.19 5.52 -15.20
N HIS A 446 -12.81 4.72 -14.32
CA HIS A 446 -12.55 3.28 -14.22
C HIS A 446 -12.91 2.52 -15.51
N ASP A 447 -14.06 2.84 -16.12
CA ASP A 447 -14.50 2.26 -17.39
C ASP A 447 -13.52 2.59 -18.53
N ALA A 448 -12.94 3.80 -18.53
CA ALA A 448 -11.94 4.19 -19.51
C ALA A 448 -10.63 3.39 -19.33
N VAL A 449 -10.19 3.15 -18.09
CA VAL A 449 -9.03 2.28 -17.81
C VAL A 449 -9.33 0.85 -18.27
N PHE A 450 -10.51 0.31 -17.96
CA PHE A 450 -10.94 -1.01 -18.42
C PHE A 450 -10.92 -1.13 -19.96
N LYS A 451 -11.51 -0.17 -20.68
CA LYS A 451 -11.54 -0.18 -22.16
C LYS A 451 -10.14 -0.05 -22.77
N SER A 452 -9.27 0.75 -22.15
CA SER A 452 -7.87 0.88 -22.58
C SER A 452 -7.12 -0.43 -22.38
N ALA A 453 -7.25 -1.05 -21.20
CA ALA A 453 -6.66 -2.35 -20.88
C ALA A 453 -7.13 -3.44 -21.86
N LEU A 454 -8.44 -3.51 -22.13
CA LEU A 454 -9.04 -4.44 -23.08
C LEU A 454 -8.44 -4.28 -24.48
N THR A 455 -8.22 -3.03 -24.90
CA THR A 455 -7.62 -2.71 -26.20
C THR A 455 -6.17 -3.20 -26.29
N TYR A 456 -5.32 -2.78 -25.35
CA TYR A 456 -3.90 -3.14 -25.39
C TYR A 456 -3.66 -4.64 -25.20
N LEU A 457 -4.43 -5.30 -24.33
CA LEU A 457 -4.28 -6.73 -24.08
C LEU A 457 -4.81 -7.60 -25.22
N ALA A 458 -5.88 -7.17 -25.91
CA ALA A 458 -6.33 -7.85 -27.12
C ALA A 458 -5.28 -7.74 -28.24
N ASP A 459 -4.69 -6.55 -28.44
CA ASP A 459 -3.66 -6.33 -29.46
C ASP A 459 -2.39 -7.17 -29.23
N SER A 460 -2.13 -7.62 -27.98
CA SER A 460 -1.02 -8.52 -27.66
C SER A 460 -1.22 -9.95 -28.18
N GLY A 461 -2.45 -10.39 -28.44
CA GLY A 461 -2.74 -11.76 -28.89
C GLY A 461 -2.07 -12.82 -28.02
N ASP A 462 -1.28 -13.70 -28.63
CA ASP A 462 -0.57 -14.77 -27.90
C ASP A 462 0.59 -14.28 -27.01
N ASP A 463 1.04 -13.04 -27.17
CA ASP A 463 2.01 -12.38 -26.28
C ASP A 463 1.35 -11.81 -25.01
N PHE A 464 0.06 -12.08 -24.77
CA PHE A 464 -0.65 -11.70 -23.55
C PHE A 464 0.11 -12.18 -22.30
N PRO A 465 0.58 -11.27 -21.41
CA PRO A 465 1.37 -11.65 -20.24
C PRO A 465 0.60 -12.55 -19.28
N PRO A 466 1.11 -13.76 -18.93
CA PRO A 466 0.43 -14.67 -18.00
C PRO A 466 0.08 -14.03 -16.65
N SER A 467 0.98 -13.20 -16.13
CA SER A 467 0.83 -12.43 -14.88
C SER A 467 -0.38 -11.49 -14.86
N LEU A 468 -0.85 -11.05 -16.03
CA LEU A 468 -2.01 -10.14 -16.15
C LEU A 468 -3.34 -10.88 -16.35
N ARG A 469 -3.35 -12.19 -16.59
CA ARG A 469 -4.59 -12.94 -16.87
C ARG A 469 -5.54 -12.89 -15.68
N ARG A 470 -5.01 -13.12 -14.48
CA ARG A 470 -5.81 -13.13 -13.26
C ARG A 470 -6.34 -11.74 -12.87
N PRO A 471 -5.52 -10.67 -12.83
CA PRO A 471 -6.02 -9.31 -12.66
C PRO A 471 -7.09 -8.94 -13.69
N MET A 472 -6.88 -9.28 -14.98
CA MET A 472 -7.86 -8.98 -16.02
C MET A 472 -9.16 -9.76 -15.85
N ALA A 473 -9.12 -11.02 -15.39
CA ALA A 473 -10.32 -11.78 -15.05
C ALA A 473 -11.14 -11.09 -13.94
N ASN A 474 -10.48 -10.61 -12.88
CA ASN A 474 -11.15 -9.85 -11.81
C ASN A 474 -11.78 -8.56 -12.36
N VAL A 475 -11.10 -7.86 -13.28
CA VAL A 475 -11.63 -6.66 -13.95
C VAL A 475 -12.88 -7.00 -14.77
N LEU A 476 -12.83 -8.04 -15.61
CA LEU A 476 -13.99 -8.48 -16.40
C LEU A 476 -15.19 -8.81 -15.53
N VAL A 477 -14.97 -9.49 -14.41
CA VAL A 477 -16.04 -9.82 -13.43
C VAL A 477 -16.62 -8.58 -12.78
N ASN A 478 -15.78 -7.60 -12.42
CA ASN A 478 -16.24 -6.33 -11.87
C ASN A 478 -17.10 -5.50 -12.84
N HIS A 479 -16.84 -5.65 -14.15
CA HIS A 479 -17.61 -5.08 -15.25
C HIS A 479 -18.62 -6.06 -15.84
N GLY A 480 -19.08 -7.02 -15.03
CA GLY A 480 -19.85 -8.17 -15.50
C GLY A 480 -21.14 -7.83 -16.22
N ASP A 481 -21.78 -6.70 -15.89
CA ASP A 481 -22.96 -6.19 -16.62
C ASP A 481 -22.63 -5.85 -18.07
N ALA A 482 -21.60 -5.03 -18.30
CA ALA A 482 -21.15 -4.64 -19.63
C ALA A 482 -20.52 -5.81 -20.39
N VAL A 483 -19.77 -6.67 -19.69
CA VAL A 483 -19.14 -7.86 -20.27
C VAL A 483 -20.20 -8.89 -20.69
N HIS A 484 -21.19 -9.18 -19.84
CA HIS A 484 -22.30 -10.07 -20.17
C HIS A 484 -23.14 -9.53 -21.33
N ALA A 485 -23.47 -8.24 -21.31
CA ALA A 485 -24.19 -7.59 -22.40
C ALA A 485 -23.39 -7.69 -23.71
N ALA A 486 -22.08 -7.46 -23.68
CA ALA A 486 -21.23 -7.60 -24.86
C ALA A 486 -21.11 -9.06 -25.33
N MET A 487 -20.97 -10.05 -24.44
CA MET A 487 -20.87 -11.46 -24.83
C MET A 487 -22.17 -12.02 -25.41
N SER A 488 -23.31 -11.43 -25.06
CA SER A 488 -24.64 -11.91 -25.47
C SER A 488 -25.27 -11.13 -26.64
N GLU A 489 -24.70 -9.98 -27.01
CA GLU A 489 -25.21 -9.12 -28.08
C GLU A 489 -25.03 -9.75 -29.46
N VAL A 490 -26.11 -9.75 -30.24
CA VAL A 490 -26.14 -10.28 -31.61
C VAL A 490 -25.92 -9.14 -32.61
N ASP A 491 -26.48 -7.97 -32.35
CA ASP A 491 -26.21 -6.77 -33.14
C ASP A 491 -24.91 -6.12 -32.66
N VAL A 492 -23.80 -6.52 -33.29
CA VAL A 492 -22.44 -6.05 -32.98
C VAL A 492 -22.36 -4.51 -32.87
N ALA A 493 -23.18 -3.77 -33.63
CA ALA A 493 -23.20 -2.32 -33.59
C ALA A 493 -23.74 -1.72 -32.28
N ASN A 494 -24.55 -2.48 -31.53
CA ASN A 494 -25.12 -2.08 -30.25
C ASN A 494 -24.30 -2.60 -29.05
N SER A 495 -23.23 -3.35 -29.29
CA SER A 495 -22.45 -3.94 -28.21
C SER A 495 -21.76 -2.86 -27.36
N PRO A 496 -21.83 -2.93 -26.01
CA PRO A 496 -21.21 -1.93 -25.14
C PRO A 496 -19.67 -2.01 -25.13
N LEU A 497 -19.11 -3.11 -25.63
CA LEU A 497 -17.67 -3.36 -25.76
C LEU A 497 -17.39 -3.93 -27.16
N ASP A 498 -16.16 -3.73 -27.65
CA ASP A 498 -15.72 -4.40 -28.86
C ASP A 498 -15.65 -5.92 -28.62
N GLN A 499 -16.55 -6.67 -29.27
CA GLN A 499 -16.70 -8.10 -29.02
C GLN A 499 -15.49 -8.91 -29.48
N HIS A 500 -14.78 -8.46 -30.52
CA HIS A 500 -13.55 -9.12 -30.99
C HIS A 500 -12.44 -8.99 -29.96
N ARG A 501 -12.22 -7.79 -29.41
CA ARG A 501 -11.25 -7.56 -28.34
C ARG A 501 -11.62 -8.31 -27.06
N LEU A 502 -12.91 -8.31 -26.70
CA LEU A 502 -13.41 -9.06 -25.56
C LEU A 502 -13.17 -10.56 -25.72
N PHE A 503 -13.38 -11.10 -26.92
CA PHE A 503 -13.14 -12.51 -27.21
C PHE A 503 -11.66 -12.85 -27.09
N GLU A 504 -10.77 -12.04 -27.69
CA GLU A 504 -9.32 -12.26 -27.59
C GLU A 504 -8.85 -12.27 -26.14
N VAL A 505 -9.26 -11.28 -25.34
CA VAL A 505 -8.89 -11.24 -23.92
C VAL A 505 -9.49 -12.42 -23.15
N ALA A 506 -10.75 -12.78 -23.37
CA ALA A 506 -11.37 -13.94 -22.71
C ALA A 506 -10.65 -15.26 -23.07
N LYS A 507 -10.22 -15.41 -24.32
CA LYS A 507 -9.41 -16.55 -24.80
C LYS A 507 -8.06 -16.60 -24.07
N GLN A 508 -7.34 -15.49 -23.99
CA GLN A 508 -6.04 -15.44 -23.32
C GLN A 508 -6.15 -15.64 -21.80
N VAL A 509 -7.19 -15.08 -21.16
CA VAL A 509 -7.52 -15.32 -19.75
C VAL A 509 -7.80 -16.80 -19.50
N SER A 510 -8.48 -17.47 -20.44
CA SER A 510 -8.83 -18.89 -20.32
C SER A 510 -7.63 -19.86 -20.41
N LYS A 511 -6.43 -19.38 -20.76
CA LYS A 511 -5.19 -20.16 -20.74
C LYS A 511 -4.61 -20.36 -19.32
N ASP A 512 -5.11 -19.62 -18.32
CA ASP A 512 -4.76 -19.79 -16.91
C ASP A 512 -5.96 -20.33 -16.14
N GLU A 513 -5.77 -21.44 -15.39
CA GLU A 513 -6.86 -22.13 -14.70
C GLU A 513 -7.56 -21.25 -13.66
N GLY A 514 -6.77 -20.53 -12.86
CA GLY A 514 -7.31 -19.64 -11.83
C GLY A 514 -8.09 -18.50 -12.47
N ALA A 515 -7.54 -17.86 -13.51
CA ALA A 515 -8.17 -16.75 -14.20
C ALA A 515 -9.44 -17.18 -14.97
N TYR A 516 -9.40 -18.34 -15.64
CA TYR A 516 -10.55 -19.01 -16.25
C TYR A 516 -11.67 -19.22 -15.23
N GLY A 517 -11.30 -19.78 -14.06
CA GLY A 517 -12.25 -20.05 -13.00
C GLY A 517 -12.91 -18.77 -12.50
N VAL A 518 -12.14 -17.70 -12.29
CA VAL A 518 -12.69 -16.40 -11.90
C VAL A 518 -13.64 -15.84 -12.93
N LEU A 519 -13.24 -15.83 -14.20
CA LEU A 519 -14.08 -15.28 -15.26
C LEU A 519 -15.41 -16.05 -15.34
N ASN A 520 -15.37 -17.37 -15.39
CA ASN A 520 -16.56 -18.19 -15.55
C ASN A 520 -17.45 -18.21 -14.30
N GLY A 521 -16.85 -18.37 -13.12
CA GLY A 521 -17.57 -18.27 -11.86
C GLY A 521 -18.21 -16.89 -11.71
N GLY A 522 -17.44 -15.81 -11.89
CA GLY A 522 -17.94 -14.45 -11.78
C GLY A 522 -19.02 -14.08 -12.82
N MET A 523 -18.93 -14.57 -14.05
CA MET A 523 -19.98 -14.33 -15.06
C MET A 523 -21.31 -14.99 -14.71
N ASN A 524 -21.34 -16.05 -13.87
CA ASN A 524 -22.60 -16.57 -13.35
C ASN A 524 -23.36 -15.51 -12.56
N GLN A 525 -22.66 -14.66 -11.80
CA GLN A 525 -23.29 -13.57 -11.04
C GLN A 525 -23.95 -12.57 -11.99
N ALA A 526 -23.30 -12.21 -13.09
CA ALA A 526 -23.85 -11.27 -14.08
C ALA A 526 -25.08 -11.86 -14.77
N MET A 527 -25.03 -13.13 -15.20
CA MET A 527 -26.15 -13.82 -15.84
C MET A 527 -27.34 -13.99 -14.89
N VAL A 528 -27.11 -14.43 -13.64
CA VAL A 528 -28.17 -14.56 -12.64
C VAL A 528 -28.76 -13.19 -12.29
N SER A 529 -27.93 -12.16 -12.14
CA SER A 529 -28.41 -10.79 -11.90
C SER A 529 -29.29 -10.30 -13.05
N ALA A 530 -28.89 -10.53 -14.30
CA ALA A 530 -29.69 -10.18 -15.48
C ALA A 530 -31.04 -10.91 -15.49
N ILE A 531 -31.07 -12.20 -15.16
CA ILE A 531 -32.30 -13.00 -15.04
C ILE A 531 -33.22 -12.45 -13.94
N HIS A 532 -32.66 -12.04 -12.80
CA HIS A 532 -33.44 -11.53 -11.67
C HIS A 532 -33.97 -10.10 -11.88
N ASN A 533 -33.23 -9.29 -12.63
CA ASN A 533 -33.61 -7.92 -12.97
C ASN A 533 -34.51 -7.84 -14.21
N ASP A 534 -34.63 -8.92 -14.98
CA ASP A 534 -35.60 -9.04 -16.06
C ASP A 534 -36.99 -9.33 -15.49
N HIS A 535 -37.90 -8.39 -15.68
CA HIS A 535 -39.31 -8.51 -15.30
C HIS A 535 -40.22 -8.60 -16.52
N SER A 536 -39.65 -8.74 -17.71
CA SER A 536 -40.40 -8.90 -18.95
C SER A 536 -40.92 -10.33 -19.08
N HIS A 537 -41.84 -10.55 -20.02
CA HIS A 537 -42.22 -11.92 -20.42
C HIS A 537 -41.32 -12.48 -21.54
N SER A 538 -40.21 -11.80 -21.83
CA SER A 538 -39.29 -12.17 -22.91
C SER A 538 -38.34 -13.28 -22.47
N ALA A 539 -37.85 -14.02 -23.46
CA ALA A 539 -36.78 -14.99 -23.31
C ALA A 539 -35.38 -14.35 -23.30
N ASP A 540 -35.28 -13.02 -23.33
CA ASP A 540 -34.03 -12.32 -23.64
C ASP A 540 -32.95 -12.53 -22.59
N SER A 541 -33.27 -12.42 -21.30
CA SER A 541 -32.30 -12.70 -20.22
C SER A 541 -31.82 -14.16 -20.24
N LEU A 542 -32.70 -15.12 -20.54
CA LEU A 542 -32.35 -16.52 -20.69
C LEU A 542 -31.46 -16.76 -21.92
N SER A 543 -31.83 -16.17 -23.06
CA SER A 543 -31.10 -16.29 -24.32
C SER A 543 -29.73 -15.62 -24.21
N GLY A 544 -29.66 -14.48 -23.53
CA GLY A 544 -28.41 -13.78 -23.27
C GLY A 544 -27.48 -14.59 -22.38
N ALA A 545 -28.00 -15.23 -21.32
CA ALA A 545 -27.24 -16.15 -20.49
C ALA A 545 -26.71 -17.34 -21.31
N GLY A 546 -27.55 -17.94 -22.16
CA GLY A 546 -27.15 -19.00 -23.09
C GLY A 546 -25.99 -18.55 -24.00
N ARG A 547 -26.15 -17.42 -24.69
CA ARG A 547 -25.10 -16.88 -25.60
C ARG A 547 -23.79 -16.58 -24.88
N THR A 548 -23.85 -16.06 -23.66
CA THR A 548 -22.67 -15.79 -22.83
C THR A 548 -21.92 -17.08 -22.48
N VAL A 549 -22.63 -18.13 -22.06
CA VAL A 549 -22.03 -19.46 -21.84
C VAL A 549 -21.38 -19.97 -23.13
N GLY A 550 -22.06 -19.80 -24.27
CA GLY A 550 -21.51 -20.18 -25.58
C GLY A 550 -20.24 -19.43 -25.95
N PHE A 551 -20.21 -18.11 -25.74
CA PHE A 551 -19.05 -17.27 -25.98
C PHE A 551 -17.84 -17.71 -25.13
N LEU A 552 -18.05 -17.93 -23.83
CA LEU A 552 -17.01 -18.36 -22.90
C LEU A 552 -16.47 -19.76 -23.25
N GLU A 553 -17.36 -20.68 -23.67
CA GLU A 553 -16.92 -22.00 -24.11
C GLU A 553 -16.09 -21.95 -25.38
N GLU A 554 -16.46 -21.10 -26.34
CA GLU A 554 -15.69 -20.94 -27.56
C GLU A 554 -14.30 -20.32 -27.28
N ALA A 555 -14.25 -19.29 -26.44
CA ALA A 555 -12.99 -18.70 -25.99
C ALA A 555 -12.08 -19.73 -25.29
N ARG A 556 -12.65 -20.63 -24.49
CA ARG A 556 -11.93 -21.74 -23.86
C ARG A 556 -11.47 -22.79 -24.86
N VAL A 557 -12.27 -23.12 -25.87
CA VAL A 557 -11.91 -24.10 -26.92
C VAL A 557 -10.74 -23.60 -27.75
N GLN A 558 -10.74 -22.32 -28.10
CA GLN A 558 -9.67 -21.69 -28.88
C GLN A 558 -8.44 -21.31 -28.04
N ALA A 559 -8.53 -21.33 -26.72
CA ALA A 559 -7.36 -21.21 -25.84
C ALA A 559 -6.47 -22.45 -26.02
N ALA A 560 -5.47 -22.35 -26.90
CA ALA A 560 -4.56 -23.45 -27.19
C ALA A 560 -3.82 -23.93 -25.92
N GLY A 561 -3.89 -25.22 -25.64
CA GLY A 561 -3.30 -25.86 -24.47
C GLY A 561 -4.32 -26.01 -23.35
N ASP A 562 -4.91 -27.20 -23.27
CA ASP A 562 -5.73 -27.58 -22.11
C ASP A 562 -4.97 -27.31 -20.80
N PRO A 563 -5.62 -26.75 -19.76
CA PRO A 563 -5.01 -26.67 -18.44
C PRO A 563 -4.58 -28.09 -18.03
N LYS A 564 -3.28 -28.27 -17.77
CA LYS A 564 -2.69 -29.56 -17.42
C LYS A 564 -3.12 -29.93 -16.00
N VAL A 565 -4.08 -30.84 -15.91
CA VAL A 565 -4.50 -31.61 -14.70
C VAL A 565 -5.04 -30.73 -13.56
N ALA A 566 -6.36 -30.70 -13.42
CA ALA A 566 -7.05 -29.72 -12.59
C ALA A 566 -7.50 -30.26 -11.22
N GLU A 567 -7.25 -29.47 -10.19
CA GLU A 567 -8.05 -29.35 -8.98
C GLU A 567 -8.62 -27.93 -9.01
N PHE A 568 -9.89 -27.76 -9.39
CA PHE A 568 -10.50 -26.43 -9.45
C PHE A 568 -10.57 -25.80 -8.06
N GLU A 569 -10.31 -24.48 -8.02
CA GLU A 569 -10.45 -23.66 -6.84
C GLU A 569 -11.85 -23.78 -6.21
N THR A 570 -11.93 -23.70 -4.88
CA THR A 570 -13.16 -23.98 -4.12
C THR A 570 -14.12 -22.78 -4.08
N LYS A 571 -15.40 -23.01 -3.74
CA LYS A 571 -16.44 -21.96 -3.62
C LYS A 571 -16.01 -20.66 -2.91
N PRO A 572 -15.33 -20.68 -1.75
CA PRO A 572 -14.83 -19.47 -1.08
C PRO A 572 -13.94 -18.57 -1.94
N PHE A 573 -13.27 -19.13 -2.94
CA PHE A 573 -12.43 -18.40 -3.88
C PHE A 573 -13.23 -17.59 -4.90
N PHE A 574 -14.36 -18.13 -5.35
CA PHE A 574 -15.28 -17.40 -6.24
C PHE A 574 -16.04 -16.32 -5.48
N ASP A 575 -16.43 -16.58 -4.23
CA ASP A 575 -17.01 -15.57 -3.33
C ASP A 575 -16.05 -14.37 -3.17
N LYS A 576 -14.74 -14.62 -3.10
CA LYS A 576 -13.72 -13.56 -3.12
C LYS A 576 -13.65 -12.83 -4.47
N ALA A 577 -13.80 -13.54 -5.59
CA ALA A 577 -13.77 -12.92 -6.92
C ALA A 577 -15.00 -12.06 -7.22
N ILE A 578 -16.16 -12.38 -6.64
CA ILE A 578 -17.36 -11.54 -6.72
C ILE A 578 -17.49 -10.54 -5.58
N SER A 579 -16.64 -10.61 -4.54
CA SER A 579 -16.64 -9.61 -3.44
C SER A 579 -16.40 -8.18 -3.94
N TYR A 580 -15.81 -8.04 -5.13
CA TYR A 580 -15.61 -6.77 -5.81
C TYR A 580 -16.90 -6.21 -6.44
N ILE A 581 -17.98 -6.99 -6.52
CA ILE A 581 -19.27 -6.58 -7.09
C ILE A 581 -20.17 -6.07 -5.94
N PRO A 582 -20.89 -4.94 -6.09
CA PRO A 582 -21.79 -4.44 -5.05
C PRO A 582 -22.80 -5.48 -4.56
N VAL A 583 -23.18 -5.39 -3.28
CA VAL A 583 -24.08 -6.33 -2.59
C VAL A 583 -25.35 -6.59 -3.40
N VAL A 584 -25.53 -7.84 -3.81
CA VAL A 584 -26.72 -8.33 -4.53
C VAL A 584 -27.80 -8.83 -3.54
N SER A 585 -29.04 -8.97 -4.03
CA SER A 585 -30.13 -9.53 -3.22
C SER A 585 -29.84 -10.98 -2.82
N GLY A 586 -30.45 -11.44 -1.71
CA GLY A 586 -30.27 -12.82 -1.24
C GLY A 586 -30.73 -13.88 -2.25
N ASP A 587 -31.70 -13.54 -3.10
CA ASP A 587 -32.18 -14.40 -4.19
C ASP A 587 -31.15 -14.53 -5.32
N VAL A 588 -30.49 -13.42 -5.70
CA VAL A 588 -29.40 -13.44 -6.69
C VAL A 588 -28.22 -14.25 -6.16
N GLN A 589 -27.86 -14.09 -4.88
CA GLN A 589 -26.79 -14.89 -4.27
C GLN A 589 -27.12 -16.38 -4.28
N THR A 590 -28.36 -16.75 -3.94
CA THR A 590 -28.80 -18.16 -3.95
C THR A 590 -28.78 -18.75 -5.36
N GLY A 591 -29.24 -18.00 -6.36
CA GLY A 591 -29.18 -18.40 -7.77
C GLY A 591 -27.75 -18.55 -8.27
N PHE A 592 -26.88 -17.59 -7.93
CA PHE A 592 -25.45 -17.63 -8.24
C PHE A 592 -24.77 -18.88 -7.66
N ASP A 593 -25.02 -19.17 -6.38
CA ASP A 593 -24.48 -20.35 -5.70
C ASP A 593 -24.90 -21.63 -6.43
N TYR A 594 -26.19 -21.77 -6.75
CA TYR A 594 -26.72 -22.94 -7.44
C TYR A 594 -26.13 -23.13 -8.85
N VAL A 595 -26.05 -22.05 -9.64
CA VAL A 595 -25.48 -22.11 -11.00
C VAL A 595 -23.98 -22.43 -10.96
N THR A 596 -23.24 -21.83 -10.03
CA THR A 596 -21.80 -22.06 -9.87
C THR A 596 -21.50 -23.48 -9.43
N ASP A 597 -22.28 -24.07 -8.51
CA ASP A 597 -22.15 -25.47 -8.11
C ASP A 597 -22.38 -26.43 -9.29
N GLN A 598 -23.36 -26.15 -10.15
CA GLN A 598 -23.61 -26.97 -11.35
C GLN A 598 -22.52 -26.81 -12.40
N TRP A 599 -21.98 -25.61 -12.58
CA TRP A 599 -20.82 -25.39 -13.44
C TRP A 599 -19.58 -26.14 -12.94
N LEU A 600 -19.26 -26.09 -11.64
CA LEU A 600 -18.13 -26.84 -11.08
C LEU A 600 -18.30 -28.34 -11.25
N ALA A 601 -19.52 -28.87 -11.10
CA ALA A 601 -19.80 -30.28 -11.34
C ALA A 601 -19.67 -30.68 -12.83
N ASP A 602 -20.05 -29.80 -13.74
CA ASP A 602 -19.83 -29.96 -15.18
C ASP A 602 -18.33 -30.00 -15.51
N GLU A 603 -17.58 -29.10 -14.91
CA GLU A 603 -16.14 -28.95 -15.12
C GLU A 603 -15.36 -30.14 -14.54
N GLN A 604 -15.73 -30.64 -13.36
CA GLN A 604 -15.16 -31.87 -12.78
C GLN A 604 -15.42 -33.07 -13.69
N ARG A 605 -16.67 -33.25 -14.17
CA ARG A 605 -17.01 -34.34 -15.10
C ARG A 605 -16.18 -34.28 -16.38
N ARG A 606 -15.91 -33.08 -16.88
CA ARG A 606 -15.05 -32.87 -18.06
C ARG A 606 -13.63 -33.39 -17.81
N LEU A 607 -13.04 -33.10 -16.65
CA LEU A 607 -11.70 -33.63 -16.31
C LEU A 607 -11.70 -35.15 -16.23
N ASP A 608 -12.67 -35.72 -15.52
CA ASP A 608 -12.80 -37.17 -15.35
C ASP A 608 -12.94 -37.87 -16.71
N SER A 609 -13.70 -37.25 -17.64
CA SER A 609 -13.90 -37.78 -19.00
C SER A 609 -12.68 -37.69 -19.91
N LYS A 610 -11.69 -36.83 -19.65
CA LYS A 610 -10.44 -36.78 -20.44
C LYS A 610 -9.52 -37.97 -20.20
N GLN A 611 -9.69 -38.67 -19.08
CA GLN A 611 -8.94 -39.90 -18.78
C GLN A 611 -9.52 -41.14 -19.49
N ALA A 612 -10.70 -41.01 -20.11
CA ALA A 612 -11.33 -42.04 -20.94
C ALA A 612 -11.50 -41.48 -22.36
N GLU A 613 -10.71 -41.96 -23.33
CA GLU A 613 -10.90 -41.61 -24.74
C GLU A 613 -12.37 -41.88 -25.16
N ASP A 614 -13.18 -40.83 -25.36
CA ASP A 614 -14.10 -40.71 -26.51
C ASP A 614 -15.00 -39.46 -26.49
N ASN A 615 -14.99 -38.78 -27.64
CA ASN A 615 -16.11 -38.16 -28.36
C ASN A 615 -17.45 -37.95 -27.63
N ILE A 616 -17.54 -36.93 -26.78
CA ILE A 616 -18.83 -36.26 -26.52
C ILE A 616 -18.72 -34.79 -26.94
N GLN A 617 -19.65 -34.38 -27.81
CA GLN A 617 -19.80 -33.02 -28.35
C GLN A 617 -19.70 -31.97 -27.24
N ALA A 618 -19.11 -30.80 -27.54
CA ALA A 618 -18.98 -29.67 -26.62
C ALA A 618 -20.26 -29.36 -25.80
N TYR A 619 -21.43 -29.66 -26.38
CA TYR A 619 -22.77 -29.52 -25.79
C TYR A 619 -22.97 -30.20 -24.41
N THR A 620 -22.36 -31.36 -24.13
CA THR A 620 -22.55 -32.01 -22.81
C THR A 620 -21.65 -31.44 -21.71
N ARG A 621 -20.68 -30.59 -22.04
CA ARG A 621 -19.65 -30.13 -21.10
C ARG A 621 -20.09 -28.99 -20.18
N ARG A 622 -21.14 -28.23 -20.52
CA ARG A 622 -21.76 -27.16 -19.69
C ARG A 622 -23.26 -27.36 -19.46
N ASN A 623 -23.75 -28.59 -19.64
CA ASN A 623 -25.18 -28.87 -19.63
C ASN A 623 -25.81 -28.65 -18.24
N GLY A 624 -25.12 -28.98 -17.15
CA GLY A 624 -25.58 -28.69 -15.79
C GLY A 624 -25.77 -27.20 -15.55
N GLN A 625 -24.79 -26.38 -15.91
CA GLN A 625 -24.85 -24.91 -15.80
C GLN A 625 -26.02 -24.33 -16.61
N LEU A 626 -26.19 -24.76 -17.86
CA LEU A 626 -27.29 -24.32 -18.71
C LEU A 626 -28.65 -24.71 -18.13
N MET A 627 -28.78 -25.94 -17.60
CA MET A 627 -30.02 -26.38 -16.94
C MET A 627 -30.29 -25.57 -15.66
N ALA A 628 -29.25 -25.20 -14.91
CA ALA A 628 -29.36 -24.39 -13.71
C ALA A 628 -29.88 -22.98 -14.02
N LEU A 629 -29.31 -22.32 -15.03
CA LEU A 629 -29.75 -21.00 -15.51
C LEU A 629 -31.20 -21.03 -16.02
N ALA A 630 -31.58 -22.08 -16.76
CA ALA A 630 -32.97 -22.24 -17.21
C ALA A 630 -33.96 -22.47 -16.05
N ASN A 631 -33.54 -23.18 -15.00
CA ASN A 631 -34.35 -23.36 -13.80
C ASN A 631 -34.49 -22.06 -13.01
N GLU A 632 -33.40 -21.29 -12.88
CA GLU A 632 -33.41 -20.00 -12.18
C GLU A 632 -34.32 -18.98 -12.91
N TRP A 633 -34.22 -18.91 -14.24
CA TRP A 633 -35.11 -18.06 -15.04
C TRP A 633 -36.58 -18.43 -14.86
N LYS A 634 -36.91 -19.73 -14.86
CA LYS A 634 -38.28 -20.21 -14.61
C LYS A 634 -38.79 -19.84 -13.22
N LYS A 635 -37.93 -19.91 -12.20
CA LYS A 635 -38.25 -19.56 -10.82
C LYS A 635 -38.63 -18.07 -10.72
N THR A 636 -37.88 -17.19 -11.39
CA THR A 636 -38.11 -15.74 -11.34
C THR A 636 -39.32 -15.31 -12.17
N HIS A 637 -39.54 -15.90 -13.35
CA HIS A 637 -40.55 -15.43 -14.30
C HIS A 637 -41.94 -16.06 -14.11
N GLN A 638 -42.14 -16.87 -13.04
CA GLN A 638 -43.39 -17.53 -12.63
C GLN A 638 -44.32 -17.82 -13.81
N LEU A 639 -43.84 -18.64 -14.76
CA LEU A 639 -44.63 -19.03 -15.92
C LEU A 639 -45.82 -19.88 -15.43
N ASP A 640 -46.92 -19.21 -15.12
CA ASP A 640 -48.22 -19.81 -14.84
C ASP A 640 -48.68 -20.57 -16.08
N GLY A 641 -48.23 -21.82 -16.19
CA GLY A 641 -48.80 -22.82 -17.07
C GLY A 641 -48.84 -22.48 -18.56
N ASN A 642 -47.79 -21.89 -19.16
CA ASN A 642 -47.64 -21.89 -20.62
C ASN A 642 -46.91 -23.19 -21.06
N PRO A 643 -47.62 -24.23 -21.54
CA PRO A 643 -47.03 -25.54 -21.86
C PRO A 643 -46.16 -25.53 -23.13
N TYR A 644 -46.05 -24.40 -23.83
CA TYR A 644 -45.37 -24.33 -25.14
C TYR A 644 -43.97 -23.72 -25.10
N TYR A 645 -43.54 -23.10 -24.01
CA TYR A 645 -42.21 -22.50 -23.92
C TYR A 645 -41.22 -23.40 -23.15
N ASN A 646 -40.24 -23.95 -23.89
CA ASN A 646 -39.23 -24.84 -23.34
C ASN A 646 -37.91 -24.10 -23.06
N ALA A 647 -37.80 -23.49 -21.87
CA ALA A 647 -36.60 -22.75 -21.47
C ALA A 647 -35.29 -23.57 -21.58
N LYS A 648 -35.36 -24.90 -21.42
CA LYS A 648 -34.19 -25.78 -21.54
C LYS A 648 -33.70 -25.89 -22.99
N GLU A 649 -34.64 -25.93 -23.94
CA GLU A 649 -34.31 -25.96 -25.37
C GLU A 649 -33.86 -24.58 -25.85
N GLU A 650 -34.49 -23.52 -25.35
CA GLU A 650 -34.09 -22.14 -25.66
C GLU A 650 -32.65 -21.87 -25.26
N ILE A 651 -32.29 -22.11 -23.99
CA ILE A 651 -30.93 -21.81 -23.51
C ILE A 651 -29.88 -22.65 -24.24
N GLY A 652 -30.22 -23.90 -24.58
CA GLY A 652 -29.35 -24.77 -25.37
C GLY A 652 -29.16 -24.29 -26.80
N ARG A 653 -30.21 -23.74 -27.44
CA ARG A 653 -30.12 -23.09 -28.74
C ARG A 653 -29.27 -21.82 -28.67
N ALA A 654 -29.57 -20.94 -27.72
CA ALA A 654 -28.87 -19.68 -27.54
C ALA A 654 -27.37 -19.89 -27.25
N ALA A 655 -27.00 -20.94 -26.50
CA ALA A 655 -25.59 -21.29 -26.28
C ALA A 655 -24.87 -21.71 -27.57
N ARG A 656 -25.53 -22.48 -28.44
CA ARG A 656 -24.96 -22.83 -29.76
C ARG A 656 -24.82 -21.61 -30.67
N ASP A 657 -25.83 -20.73 -30.66
CA ASP A 657 -25.80 -19.50 -31.45
C ASP A 657 -24.68 -18.57 -30.95
N GLY A 658 -24.49 -18.46 -29.63
CA GLY A 658 -23.40 -17.71 -29.02
C GLY A 658 -22.02 -18.25 -29.36
N MET A 659 -21.83 -19.58 -29.33
CA MET A 659 -20.61 -20.23 -29.80
C MET A 659 -20.34 -19.89 -31.27
N ALA A 660 -21.33 -20.09 -32.15
CA ALA A 660 -21.17 -19.85 -33.58
C ALA A 660 -20.84 -18.37 -33.89
N HIS A 661 -21.47 -17.44 -33.16
CA HIS A 661 -21.18 -16.01 -33.25
C HIS A 661 -19.74 -15.71 -32.81
N ALA A 662 -19.31 -16.28 -31.68
CA ALA A 662 -17.96 -16.13 -31.15
C ALA A 662 -16.87 -16.73 -32.07
N THR A 663 -17.14 -17.87 -32.72
CA THR A 663 -16.27 -18.43 -33.77
C THR A 663 -16.10 -17.44 -34.92
N GLY A 664 -17.20 -16.78 -35.33
CA GLY A 664 -17.15 -15.73 -36.36
C GLY A 664 -16.29 -14.52 -35.95
N MET A 665 -16.24 -14.20 -34.65
CA MET A 665 -15.44 -13.09 -34.13
C MET A 665 -13.94 -13.41 -34.08
N SER A 666 -13.55 -14.65 -33.81
CA SER A 666 -12.14 -15.02 -33.72
C SER A 666 -11.43 -15.02 -35.08
N GLY A 667 -12.19 -15.11 -36.17
CA GLY A 667 -11.66 -15.18 -37.52
C GLY A 667 -11.15 -16.58 -37.92
N GLU A 668 -11.29 -17.59 -37.05
CA GLU A 668 -10.98 -18.98 -37.37
C GLU A 668 -12.17 -19.64 -38.08
N GLN A 669 -11.94 -20.26 -39.24
CA GLN A 669 -12.97 -21.09 -39.88
C GLN A 669 -13.15 -22.37 -39.06
N ALA A 670 -14.40 -22.69 -38.70
CA ALA A 670 -14.74 -23.96 -38.08
C ALA A 670 -14.20 -25.13 -38.93
N THR A 671 -13.17 -25.83 -38.43
CA THR A 671 -12.63 -27.05 -39.05
C THR A 671 -13.46 -28.27 -38.73
#